data_AF-A0A7X3L0J7-F1
#
_entry.id   AF-A0A7X3L0J7-F1
#
_cell.length_a   1.000
_cell.length_b   1.000
_cell.length_c   1.000
_cell.angle_alpha   90.00
_cell.angle_beta   90.00
_cell.angle_gamma   90.00
#
_symmetry.space_group_name_H-M   'P 1'
#
loop_
_entity.id
_entity.type
_entity.pdbx_description
1 polymer ?
#
loop_
_entity_poly.entity_id
_entity_poly.type
_entity_poly.pdbx_seq_one_letter_code
_entity_poly.pdbx_strand_id
1 'polypeptide(L)'
;MPRPTVVVTRPAGQSRQLTEALQAAGLDVLGFPLLAIGPVADDTAMRDVLARLAEYALVVFVSPNAVSFAFDALAQVQGTTGAAQWPVAVPVAVVGPSSVTALAERGVTAPTYRVIAPAGAQASPEQSPEVPRFDSEALWSELDTTPGAFSGRRVLIIRGNGGRDWLGDRLREAGATVDAVEAYSRTLPEPTTMQWQAVRDSLKPAAPPYAWLLTSSEAVRNLDALARLHLSPQEYERLKQVQCIAPHARIATQALTLGFAHVLPAGPGDAGLLAACTQWSNAHAGPATPVATPPVQTAASAVSTAEPASAATHESTGSPRSTTTKAERVTPDTTSSSSSHAASSASSQSTSATGASGAAAHSMNPPHAAPGASRRISPWWPVAALLVIAIAAGFWWLQMRVEHLTTELARRQQSNDAMVQETRVLSKNAQDIVKELQAKVGALDGQVVEARDKQAALEQVYQDLMRNRDDWEIAEIQQLLTNAGQQLQLTGNVQVALAALQSADARLARSDKPQYNQLRRAIARDIARMKAVPDTDLTGAAIKLDESINQIDALPLLSGEQMLDRTPGEGRHAAKGASAPAASTAAPAGNVLTRTWDYIVSELGHVIRVRKVDDTNALLLSGDQGWFLRENVKLRLLNARLALLSRNEPVFRNDLAAAQAMIGRYFDTRSRRVQGVLTLLKQSQASAVTVSLPTMAESLSALRALKKE
;
A
#
# COMPACT_ATOMS: atom_id res chain seq x y z
N MET A 1 21.96 -19.78 0.66
CA MET A 1 22.09 -18.45 1.31
C MET A 1 20.68 -17.95 1.61
N PRO A 2 20.47 -17.06 2.60
CA PRO A 2 19.17 -16.42 2.79
C PRO A 2 18.82 -15.57 1.56
N ARG A 3 17.53 -15.45 1.24
CA ARG A 3 17.07 -14.83 -0.02
C ARG A 3 17.00 -13.31 0.13
N PRO A 4 17.26 -12.53 -0.94
CA PRO A 4 17.06 -11.08 -0.91
C PRO A 4 15.58 -10.73 -0.67
N THR A 5 15.33 -9.75 0.19
CA THR A 5 13.96 -9.37 0.61
C THR A 5 13.54 -8.03 0.01
N VAL A 6 12.39 -7.98 -0.67
CA VAL A 6 11.80 -6.72 -1.16
C VAL A 6 10.68 -6.26 -0.24
N VAL A 7 10.78 -5.05 0.29
CA VAL A 7 9.75 -4.42 1.13
C VAL A 7 8.80 -3.63 0.23
N VAL A 8 7.56 -4.11 0.08
CA VAL A 8 6.57 -3.55 -0.85
C VAL A 8 5.66 -2.56 -0.12
N THR A 9 5.68 -1.30 -0.54
CA THR A 9 4.98 -0.20 0.18
C THR A 9 3.66 0.25 -0.43
N ARG A 10 3.18 -0.44 -1.47
CA ARG A 10 1.87 -0.18 -2.09
C ARG A 10 0.71 -0.49 -1.12
N PRO A 11 -0.48 0.09 -1.34
CA PRO A 11 -1.69 -0.34 -0.63
C PRO A 11 -1.92 -1.85 -0.81
N ALA A 12 -2.29 -2.55 0.27
CA ALA A 12 -2.34 -4.02 0.28
C ALA A 12 -3.24 -4.65 -0.79
N GLY A 13 -4.37 -4.00 -1.12
CA GLY A 13 -5.25 -4.44 -2.21
C GLY A 13 -4.67 -4.25 -3.62
N GLN A 14 -3.59 -3.49 -3.75
CA GLN A 14 -2.95 -3.12 -5.03
C GLN A 14 -1.54 -3.71 -5.20
N SER A 15 -1.09 -4.61 -4.31
CA SER A 15 0.26 -5.20 -4.33
C SER A 15 0.31 -6.69 -4.71
N ARG A 16 -0.83 -7.39 -4.79
CA ARG A 16 -0.90 -8.86 -4.90
C ARG A 16 -0.09 -9.42 -6.09
N GLN A 17 -0.44 -9.03 -7.31
CA GLN A 17 0.19 -9.54 -8.54
C GLN A 17 1.71 -9.30 -8.56
N LEU A 18 2.16 -8.15 -8.05
CA LEU A 18 3.58 -7.82 -7.93
C LEU A 18 4.27 -8.64 -6.83
N THR A 19 3.59 -8.91 -5.71
CA THR A 19 4.10 -9.78 -4.64
C THR A 19 4.30 -11.21 -5.15
N GLU A 20 3.30 -11.75 -5.85
CA GLU A 20 3.34 -13.08 -6.47
C GLU A 20 4.46 -13.16 -7.53
N ALA A 21 4.61 -12.14 -8.37
CA ALA A 21 5.67 -12.09 -9.38
C ALA A 21 7.09 -11.97 -8.78
N LEU A 22 7.27 -11.18 -7.71
CA LEU A 22 8.55 -11.10 -6.98
C LEU A 22 8.91 -12.43 -6.31
N GLN A 23 7.93 -13.11 -5.70
CA GLN A 23 8.11 -14.43 -5.09
C GLN A 23 8.48 -15.50 -6.13
N ALA A 24 7.80 -15.50 -7.28
CA ALA A 24 8.12 -16.37 -8.42
C ALA A 24 9.51 -16.07 -9.03
N ALA A 25 9.95 -14.81 -9.04
CA ALA A 25 11.29 -14.41 -9.44
C ALA A 25 12.40 -14.75 -8.42
N GLY A 26 12.04 -15.39 -7.30
CA GLY A 26 13.00 -15.94 -6.33
C GLY A 26 13.20 -15.11 -5.07
N LEU A 27 12.48 -14.01 -4.89
CA LEU A 27 12.64 -13.05 -3.79
C LEU A 27 11.72 -13.38 -2.60
N ASP A 28 12.16 -13.04 -1.39
CA ASP A 28 11.25 -12.95 -0.26
C ASP A 28 10.60 -11.55 -0.25
N VAL A 29 9.34 -11.45 0.21
CA VAL A 29 8.57 -10.19 0.13
C VAL A 29 7.96 -9.83 1.47
N LEU A 30 8.29 -8.63 1.97
CA LEU A 30 7.69 -8.04 3.17
C LEU A 30 6.64 -7.01 2.77
N GLY A 31 5.37 -7.28 3.08
CA GLY A 31 4.31 -6.29 2.93
C GLY A 31 4.41 -5.20 4.00
N PHE A 32 4.73 -3.98 3.62
CA PHE A 32 4.78 -2.81 4.52
C PHE A 32 4.05 -1.62 3.88
N PRO A 33 2.70 -1.66 3.77
CA PRO A 33 1.95 -0.59 3.12
C PRO A 33 2.19 0.75 3.82
N LEU A 34 2.57 1.77 3.04
CA LEU A 34 2.78 3.15 3.54
C LEU A 34 1.66 4.10 3.13
N LEU A 35 0.65 3.57 2.43
CA LEU A 35 -0.56 4.23 2.00
C LEU A 35 -1.69 3.20 2.04
N ALA A 36 -2.82 3.55 2.64
CA ALA A 36 -4.07 2.83 2.50
C ALA A 36 -5.00 3.66 1.60
N ILE A 37 -5.76 2.98 0.74
CA ILE A 37 -6.81 3.57 -0.09
C ILE A 37 -8.13 2.99 0.42
N GLY A 38 -9.03 3.86 0.85
CA GLY A 38 -10.37 3.48 1.30
C GLY A 38 -11.42 4.47 0.84
N PRO A 39 -12.72 4.17 1.04
CA PRO A 39 -13.79 5.13 0.79
C PRO A 39 -13.61 6.37 1.67
N VAL A 40 -14.23 7.48 1.26
CA VAL A 40 -14.49 8.61 2.17
C VAL A 40 -15.50 8.20 3.25
N ALA A 41 -15.42 8.83 4.43
CA ALA A 41 -16.28 8.50 5.56
C ALA A 41 -17.75 8.95 5.36
N ASP A 42 -17.95 9.94 4.50
CA ASP A 42 -19.24 10.39 3.98
C ASP A 42 -19.07 10.65 2.48
N ASP A 43 -19.88 9.96 1.67
CA ASP A 43 -19.87 10.04 0.21
C ASP A 43 -21.11 10.78 -0.34
N THR A 44 -21.94 11.39 0.51
CA THR A 44 -23.14 12.16 0.08
C THR A 44 -22.80 13.21 -0.96
N ALA A 45 -21.80 14.05 -0.71
CA ALA A 45 -21.34 15.07 -1.67
C ALA A 45 -20.89 14.48 -3.01
N MET A 46 -20.38 13.25 -3.06
CA MET A 46 -20.07 12.53 -4.30
C MET A 46 -21.35 12.04 -4.98
N ARG A 47 -22.28 11.43 -4.25
CA ARG A 47 -23.56 10.98 -4.80
C ARG A 47 -24.41 12.14 -5.33
N ASP A 48 -24.37 13.30 -4.68
CA ASP A 48 -25.12 14.52 -5.05
C ASP A 48 -24.57 15.25 -6.30
N VAL A 49 -23.28 15.11 -6.62
CA VAL A 49 -22.74 15.55 -7.92
C VAL A 49 -22.92 14.49 -9.00
N LEU A 50 -22.82 13.20 -8.65
CA LEU A 50 -23.02 12.09 -9.60
C LEU A 50 -24.47 12.01 -10.10
N ALA A 51 -25.45 12.28 -9.23
CA ALA A 51 -26.87 12.40 -9.60
C ALA A 51 -27.14 13.53 -10.60
N ARG A 52 -26.23 14.50 -10.72
CA ARG A 52 -26.34 15.71 -11.55
C ARG A 52 -25.25 15.80 -12.62
N LEU A 53 -24.66 14.66 -13.02
CA LEU A 53 -23.59 14.60 -14.04
C LEU A 53 -23.90 15.39 -15.31
N ALA A 54 -25.16 15.41 -15.74
CA ALA A 54 -25.60 16.13 -16.95
C ALA A 54 -25.50 17.68 -16.86
N GLU A 55 -25.30 18.25 -15.68
CA GLU A 55 -25.02 19.70 -15.53
C GLU A 55 -23.55 20.07 -15.86
N TYR A 56 -22.65 19.09 -15.94
CA TYR A 56 -21.21 19.32 -16.07
C TYR A 56 -20.77 19.28 -17.54
N ALA A 57 -20.06 20.32 -17.97
CA ALA A 57 -19.46 20.39 -19.29
C ALA A 57 -18.19 19.53 -19.43
N LEU A 58 -17.61 19.11 -18.30
CA LEU A 58 -16.44 18.25 -18.19
C LEU A 58 -16.39 17.62 -16.80
N VAL A 59 -15.98 16.35 -16.71
CA VAL A 59 -15.59 15.70 -15.45
C VAL A 59 -14.14 15.23 -15.54
N VAL A 60 -13.34 15.52 -14.51
CA VAL A 60 -11.91 15.21 -14.45
C VAL A 60 -11.62 14.18 -13.35
N PHE A 61 -11.01 13.05 -13.70
CA PHE A 61 -10.46 12.08 -12.74
C PHE A 61 -8.94 12.21 -12.64
N VAL A 62 -8.44 12.52 -11.44
CA VAL A 62 -6.99 12.69 -11.22
C VAL A 62 -6.24 11.39 -10.86
N SER A 63 -6.91 10.23 -10.90
CA SER A 63 -6.32 8.91 -10.64
C SER A 63 -7.25 7.76 -11.06
N PRO A 64 -6.75 6.52 -11.26
CA PRO A 64 -7.61 5.35 -11.48
C PRO A 64 -8.47 5.00 -10.25
N ASN A 65 -8.00 5.31 -9.03
CA ASN A 65 -8.80 5.15 -7.82
C ASN A 65 -10.04 6.05 -7.86
N ALA A 66 -9.91 7.31 -8.29
CA ALA A 66 -11.03 8.23 -8.44
C ALA A 66 -12.06 7.71 -9.46
N VAL A 67 -11.61 7.08 -10.56
CA VAL A 67 -12.50 6.37 -11.49
C VAL A 67 -13.21 5.21 -10.80
N SER A 68 -12.50 4.34 -10.08
CA SER A 68 -13.11 3.20 -9.41
C SER A 68 -14.25 3.62 -8.47
N PHE A 69 -13.93 4.40 -7.43
CA PHE A 69 -14.89 4.75 -6.37
C PHE A 69 -16.08 5.56 -6.90
N ALA A 70 -15.88 6.44 -7.88
CA ALA A 70 -16.98 7.21 -8.46
C ALA A 70 -17.92 6.37 -9.31
N PHE A 71 -17.43 5.35 -10.03
CA PHE A 71 -18.30 4.44 -10.78
C PHE A 71 -19.04 3.47 -9.85
N ASP A 72 -18.42 3.04 -8.74
CA ASP A 72 -19.09 2.25 -7.71
C ASP A 72 -20.21 3.07 -7.01
N ALA A 73 -19.98 4.36 -6.75
CA ALA A 73 -20.99 5.27 -6.24
C ALA A 73 -22.08 5.63 -7.29
N LEU A 74 -21.71 5.75 -8.58
CA LEU A 74 -22.66 6.02 -9.66
C LEU A 74 -23.64 4.85 -9.86
N ALA A 75 -23.19 3.60 -9.71
CA ALA A 75 -24.07 2.43 -9.73
C ALA A 75 -25.14 2.51 -8.62
N GLN A 76 -24.75 2.93 -7.41
CA GLN A 76 -25.68 3.13 -6.30
C GLN A 76 -26.69 4.26 -6.58
N VAL A 77 -26.22 5.39 -7.12
CA VAL A 77 -27.08 6.53 -7.51
C VAL A 77 -28.07 6.15 -8.62
N GLN A 78 -27.67 5.28 -9.55
CA GLN A 78 -28.52 4.77 -10.63
C GLN A 78 -29.40 3.59 -10.21
N GLY A 79 -29.22 3.05 -8.99
CA GLY A 79 -29.93 1.85 -8.51
C GLY A 79 -29.60 0.58 -9.31
N THR A 80 -28.47 0.53 -10.01
CA THR A 80 -28.13 -0.57 -10.92
C THR A 80 -27.31 -1.66 -10.22
N THR A 81 -27.68 -2.92 -10.46
CA THR A 81 -26.94 -4.12 -9.99
C THR A 81 -25.85 -4.58 -10.99
N GLY A 82 -25.59 -3.77 -12.01
CA GLY A 82 -24.59 -4.02 -13.06
C GLY A 82 -23.66 -2.82 -13.25
N ALA A 83 -23.05 -2.69 -14.44
CA ALA A 83 -22.19 -1.56 -14.74
C ALA A 83 -22.97 -0.22 -14.72
N ALA A 84 -22.42 0.78 -14.04
CA ALA A 84 -22.92 2.15 -14.08
C ALA A 84 -22.83 2.73 -15.51
N GLN A 85 -23.88 3.40 -15.97
CA GLN A 85 -23.92 4.00 -17.31
C GLN A 85 -23.44 5.45 -17.23
N TRP A 86 -22.32 5.76 -17.89
CA TRP A 86 -21.86 7.14 -17.99
C TRP A 86 -22.73 7.92 -19.00
N PRO A 87 -23.09 9.19 -18.75
CA PRO A 87 -23.81 9.98 -19.75
C PRO A 87 -22.91 10.27 -20.97
N VAL A 88 -23.27 9.72 -22.13
CA VAL A 88 -22.52 9.87 -23.40
C VAL A 88 -22.21 11.33 -23.77
N ALA A 89 -23.12 12.25 -23.42
CA ALA A 89 -22.98 13.68 -23.68
C ALA A 89 -21.99 14.42 -22.76
N VAL A 90 -21.53 13.80 -21.67
CA VAL A 90 -20.65 14.43 -20.66
C VAL A 90 -19.19 14.00 -20.90
N PRO A 91 -18.31 14.90 -21.37
CA PRO A 91 -16.90 14.58 -21.61
C PRO A 91 -16.18 14.21 -20.31
N VAL A 92 -15.25 13.27 -20.41
CA VAL A 92 -14.43 12.81 -19.29
C VAL A 92 -12.94 13.04 -19.58
N ALA A 93 -12.20 13.54 -18.60
CA ALA A 93 -10.78 13.84 -18.70
C ALA A 93 -9.99 13.08 -17.63
N VAL A 94 -8.81 12.57 -17.98
CA VAL A 94 -7.94 11.82 -17.08
C VAL A 94 -6.47 12.17 -17.23
N VAL A 95 -5.71 12.15 -16.13
CA VAL A 95 -4.31 12.63 -16.10
C VAL A 95 -3.26 11.66 -16.66
N GLY A 96 -3.61 10.44 -17.08
CA GLY A 96 -2.63 9.49 -17.61
C GLY A 96 -3.13 8.05 -17.86
N PRO A 97 -2.27 7.18 -18.45
CA PRO A 97 -2.66 5.90 -19.06
C PRO A 97 -3.52 4.99 -18.18
N SER A 98 -3.09 4.72 -16.95
CA SER A 98 -3.81 3.80 -16.05
C SER A 98 -5.23 4.27 -15.70
N SER A 99 -5.51 5.56 -15.82
CA SER A 99 -6.86 6.12 -15.64
C SER A 99 -7.72 5.96 -16.90
N VAL A 100 -7.10 5.92 -18.09
CA VAL A 100 -7.78 5.52 -19.34
C VAL A 100 -8.15 4.04 -19.28
N THR A 101 -7.22 3.18 -18.81
CA THR A 101 -7.51 1.75 -18.58
C THR A 101 -8.68 1.55 -17.62
N ALA A 102 -8.67 2.25 -16.48
CA ALA A 102 -9.76 2.18 -15.51
C ALA A 102 -11.12 2.66 -16.06
N LEU A 103 -11.13 3.66 -16.96
CA LEU A 103 -12.36 4.05 -17.67
C LEU A 103 -12.83 2.97 -18.66
N ALA A 104 -11.89 2.36 -19.40
CA ALA A 104 -12.20 1.29 -20.35
C ALA A 104 -12.75 0.03 -19.67
N GLU A 105 -12.23 -0.34 -18.51
CA GLU A 105 -12.75 -1.42 -17.64
C GLU A 105 -14.18 -1.14 -17.15
N ARG A 106 -14.58 0.14 -17.05
CA ARG A 106 -15.97 0.56 -16.75
C ARG A 106 -16.81 0.80 -18.02
N GLY A 107 -16.32 0.44 -19.20
CA GLY A 107 -17.02 0.57 -20.48
C GLY A 107 -17.04 1.97 -21.10
N VAL A 108 -16.23 2.91 -20.58
CA VAL A 108 -16.15 4.30 -21.07
C VAL A 108 -14.93 4.45 -21.97
N THR A 109 -15.15 4.20 -23.27
CA THR A 109 -14.12 4.23 -24.32
C THR A 109 -14.46 5.16 -25.47
N ALA A 110 -13.44 5.69 -26.13
CA ALA A 110 -13.59 6.31 -27.45
C ALA A 110 -13.90 5.23 -28.52
N PRO A 111 -14.63 5.56 -29.61
CA PRO A 111 -15.17 6.86 -29.95
C PRO A 111 -16.54 7.17 -29.30
N THR A 112 -17.18 6.19 -28.65
CA THR A 112 -18.52 6.33 -28.06
C THR A 112 -18.58 7.45 -27.00
N TYR A 113 -17.53 7.59 -26.21
CA TYR A 113 -17.39 8.63 -25.19
C TYR A 113 -16.23 9.57 -25.54
N ARG A 114 -16.41 10.88 -25.29
CA ARG A 114 -15.33 11.87 -25.41
C ARG A 114 -14.39 11.77 -24.20
N VAL A 115 -13.41 10.87 -24.30
CA VAL A 115 -12.31 10.71 -23.33
C VAL A 115 -11.15 11.62 -23.72
N ILE A 116 -10.68 12.47 -22.80
CA ILE A 116 -9.54 13.37 -22.94
C ILE A 116 -8.40 12.87 -22.03
N ALA A 117 -7.18 12.76 -22.55
CA ALA A 117 -5.99 12.41 -21.79
C ALA A 117 -4.73 12.99 -22.47
N PRO A 118 -3.63 13.24 -21.75
CA PRO A 118 -2.36 13.73 -22.32
C PRO A 118 -1.91 12.95 -23.56
N ALA A 119 -1.27 13.63 -24.51
CA ALA A 119 -0.63 13.02 -25.66
C ALA A 119 0.24 11.81 -25.24
N GLY A 120 0.11 10.70 -25.98
CA GLY A 120 0.74 9.43 -25.65
C GLY A 120 0.03 8.58 -24.59
N ALA A 121 -0.93 9.11 -23.81
CA ALA A 121 -1.63 8.34 -22.77
C ALA A 121 -2.58 7.25 -23.32
N GLN A 122 -2.85 7.26 -24.62
CA GLN A 122 -3.61 6.23 -25.36
C GLN A 122 -2.75 5.50 -26.41
N ALA A 123 -1.45 5.80 -26.52
CA ALA A 123 -0.55 5.20 -27.50
C ALA A 123 0.24 4.04 -26.91
N SER A 124 0.66 3.09 -27.75
CA SER A 124 1.63 2.07 -27.37
C SER A 124 3.01 2.70 -27.05
N PRO A 125 3.81 2.15 -26.12
CA PRO A 125 5.03 2.82 -25.60
C PRO A 125 6.16 3.10 -26.61
N GLU A 126 6.04 2.65 -27.86
CA GLU A 126 7.12 2.64 -28.86
C GLU A 126 7.15 3.88 -29.76
N GLN A 127 6.20 4.83 -29.60
CA GLN A 127 5.93 5.89 -30.59
C GLN A 127 6.06 7.32 -30.05
N SER A 128 7.01 7.61 -29.16
CA SER A 128 7.33 8.99 -28.74
C SER A 128 8.80 9.17 -28.34
N PRO A 129 9.52 10.18 -28.88
CA PRO A 129 10.94 10.40 -28.59
C PRO A 129 11.20 11.24 -27.31
N GLU A 130 10.19 11.92 -26.77
CA GLU A 130 10.24 12.61 -25.48
C GLU A 130 9.59 11.77 -24.38
N VAL A 131 10.02 11.95 -23.12
CA VAL A 131 9.41 11.27 -21.97
C VAL A 131 8.04 11.89 -21.69
N PRO A 132 6.92 11.17 -21.90
CA PRO A 132 5.59 11.76 -21.79
C PRO A 132 5.27 12.11 -20.34
N ARG A 133 4.69 13.31 -20.13
CA ARG A 133 4.22 13.75 -18.81
C ARG A 133 2.77 13.34 -18.60
N PHE A 134 2.49 12.73 -17.45
CA PHE A 134 1.17 12.27 -17.05
C PHE A 134 0.76 12.92 -15.73
N ASP A 135 0.44 14.20 -15.81
CA ASP A 135 0.00 15.02 -14.68
C ASP A 135 -1.05 16.07 -15.13
N SER A 136 -1.50 16.89 -14.18
CA SER A 136 -2.49 17.94 -14.41
C SER A 136 -2.02 19.05 -15.35
N GLU A 137 -0.71 19.29 -15.46
CA GLU A 137 -0.14 20.33 -16.33
C GLU A 137 -0.14 19.82 -17.78
N ALA A 138 0.18 18.54 -17.99
CA ALA A 138 0.03 17.87 -19.28
C ALA A 138 -1.45 17.74 -19.72
N LEU A 139 -2.37 17.40 -18.80
CA LEU A 139 -3.80 17.34 -19.13
C LEU A 139 -4.37 18.71 -19.49
N TRP A 140 -3.92 19.80 -18.86
CA TRP A 140 -4.36 21.15 -19.17
C TRP A 140 -4.09 21.54 -20.64
N SER A 141 -2.99 21.08 -21.22
CA SER A 141 -2.65 21.31 -22.63
C SER A 141 -3.59 20.61 -23.63
N GLU A 142 -4.35 19.60 -23.21
CA GLU A 142 -5.34 18.88 -24.04
C GLU A 142 -6.77 19.44 -23.89
N LEU A 143 -6.98 20.39 -22.96
CA LEU A 143 -8.25 21.07 -22.77
C LEU A 143 -8.37 22.25 -23.73
N ASP A 144 -9.62 22.65 -24.03
CA ASP A 144 -9.87 23.89 -24.74
C ASP A 144 -9.57 25.07 -23.82
N THR A 145 -8.36 25.62 -23.92
CA THR A 145 -7.92 26.79 -23.16
C THR A 145 -8.18 28.10 -23.90
N THR A 146 -9.08 28.15 -24.88
CA THR A 146 -9.40 29.41 -25.56
C THR A 146 -10.11 30.39 -24.60
N PRO A 147 -9.91 31.71 -24.73
CA PRO A 147 -10.49 32.69 -23.79
C PRO A 147 -12.02 32.59 -23.71
N GLY A 148 -12.53 32.19 -22.55
CA GLY A 148 -13.96 31.99 -22.31
C GLY A 148 -14.50 30.59 -22.61
N ALA A 149 -13.66 29.62 -23.01
CA ALA A 149 -14.06 28.23 -23.29
C ALA A 149 -14.82 27.56 -22.14
N PHE A 150 -14.56 27.94 -20.89
CA PHE A 150 -15.28 27.45 -19.71
C PHE A 150 -16.19 28.50 -19.04
N SER A 151 -16.37 29.68 -19.64
CA SER A 151 -17.14 30.78 -19.05
C SER A 151 -18.57 30.36 -18.68
N GLY A 152 -18.88 30.37 -17.38
CA GLY A 152 -20.19 29.98 -16.85
C GLY A 152 -20.50 28.47 -16.93
N ARG A 153 -19.55 27.63 -17.36
CA ARG A 153 -19.69 26.17 -17.41
C ARG A 153 -19.29 25.54 -16.07
N ARG A 154 -20.02 24.49 -15.64
CA ARG A 154 -19.61 23.67 -14.49
C ARG A 154 -18.58 22.63 -14.92
N VAL A 155 -17.53 22.45 -14.12
CA VAL A 155 -16.53 21.37 -14.26
C VAL A 155 -16.39 20.66 -12.92
N LEU A 156 -16.44 19.32 -12.94
CA LEU A 156 -16.31 18.49 -11.74
C LEU A 156 -14.90 17.87 -11.68
N ILE A 157 -14.19 18.02 -10.56
CA ILE A 157 -12.90 17.36 -10.32
C ILE A 157 -13.10 16.29 -9.24
N ILE A 158 -12.93 15.02 -9.63
CA ILE A 158 -13.04 13.87 -8.74
C ILE A 158 -11.63 13.37 -8.38
N ARG A 159 -11.35 13.35 -7.08
CA ARG A 159 -9.99 13.21 -6.53
C ARG A 159 -9.95 12.35 -5.27
N GLY A 160 -8.73 12.07 -4.81
CA GLY A 160 -8.50 11.65 -3.43
C GLY A 160 -8.29 12.86 -2.52
N ASN A 161 -8.36 12.63 -1.21
CA ASN A 161 -8.10 13.66 -0.20
C ASN A 161 -6.76 14.40 -0.36
N GLY A 162 -6.78 15.72 -0.28
CA GLY A 162 -5.57 16.56 -0.42
C GLY A 162 -4.89 16.52 -1.81
N GLY A 163 -3.75 17.21 -1.94
CA GLY A 163 -3.06 17.47 -3.23
C GLY A 163 -3.25 18.90 -3.75
N ARG A 164 -2.48 19.32 -4.76
CA ARG A 164 -2.50 20.70 -5.30
C ARG A 164 -3.81 20.97 -6.05
N ASP A 165 -4.44 22.13 -5.81
CA ASP A 165 -5.69 22.53 -6.48
C ASP A 165 -5.48 23.24 -7.83
N TRP A 166 -4.23 23.33 -8.29
CA TRP A 166 -3.79 24.05 -9.50
C TRP A 166 -4.69 23.88 -10.73
N LEU A 167 -5.21 22.67 -11.00
CA LEU A 167 -6.10 22.44 -12.14
C LEU A 167 -7.48 23.09 -11.95
N GLY A 168 -8.01 23.05 -10.72
CA GLY A 168 -9.20 23.80 -10.34
C GLY A 168 -8.97 25.30 -10.42
N ASP A 169 -7.81 25.79 -9.99
CA ASP A 169 -7.44 27.20 -10.10
C ASP A 169 -7.37 27.66 -11.57
N ARG A 170 -6.69 26.90 -12.46
CA ARG A 170 -6.65 27.20 -13.90
C ARG A 170 -8.02 27.15 -14.57
N LEU A 171 -8.88 26.20 -14.19
CA LEU A 171 -10.26 26.14 -14.68
C LEU A 171 -11.09 27.34 -14.21
N ARG A 172 -10.95 27.77 -12.94
CA ARG A 172 -11.59 29.00 -12.42
C ARG A 172 -11.09 30.26 -13.14
N GLU A 173 -9.79 30.37 -13.39
CA GLU A 173 -9.18 31.45 -14.19
C GLU A 173 -9.73 31.49 -15.63
N ALA A 174 -10.05 30.33 -16.23
CA ALA A 174 -10.71 30.23 -17.53
C ALA A 174 -12.24 30.43 -17.49
N GLY A 175 -12.79 30.82 -16.34
CA GLY A 175 -14.21 31.16 -16.14
C GLY A 175 -15.12 30.01 -15.72
N ALA A 176 -14.57 28.84 -15.37
CA ALA A 176 -15.34 27.68 -14.92
C ALA A 176 -15.84 27.81 -13.48
N THR A 177 -17.05 27.33 -13.23
CA THR A 177 -17.49 26.95 -11.87
C THR A 177 -16.94 25.55 -11.57
N VAL A 178 -15.93 25.46 -10.70
CA VAL A 178 -15.27 24.19 -10.38
C VAL A 178 -15.80 23.60 -9.07
N ASP A 179 -16.56 22.52 -9.19
CA ASP A 179 -16.89 21.65 -8.05
C ASP A 179 -15.76 20.61 -7.88
N ALA A 180 -15.24 20.42 -6.67
CA ALA A 180 -14.18 19.47 -6.39
C ALA A 180 -14.59 18.52 -5.26
N VAL A 181 -14.54 17.21 -5.50
CA VAL A 181 -15.08 16.20 -4.58
C VAL A 181 -14.10 15.04 -4.36
N GLU A 182 -13.99 14.61 -3.11
CA GLU A 182 -13.17 13.48 -2.69
C GLU A 182 -13.96 12.17 -2.84
N ALA A 183 -13.50 11.27 -3.71
CA ALA A 183 -14.09 9.94 -3.92
C ALA A 183 -13.44 8.85 -3.04
N TYR A 184 -12.20 9.07 -2.60
CA TYR A 184 -11.46 8.14 -1.76
C TYR A 184 -10.54 8.88 -0.79
N SER A 185 -10.31 8.26 0.37
CA SER A 185 -9.35 8.72 1.36
C SER A 185 -8.02 7.96 1.21
N ARG A 186 -6.91 8.71 1.21
CA ARG A 186 -5.59 8.20 1.56
C ARG A 186 -5.38 8.38 3.06
N THR A 187 -5.02 7.30 3.72
CA THR A 187 -4.53 7.34 5.10
C THR A 187 -3.17 6.66 5.18
N LEU A 188 -2.41 7.00 6.22
CA LEU A 188 -1.22 6.24 6.60
C LEU A 188 -1.68 5.10 7.52
N PRO A 189 -1.64 3.83 7.10
CA PRO A 189 -1.90 2.72 8.01
C PRO A 189 -0.76 2.62 9.02
N GLU A 190 -1.11 2.32 10.28
CA GLU A 190 -0.11 2.08 11.33
C GLU A 190 0.53 0.69 11.12
N PRO A 191 1.85 0.57 10.89
CA PRO A 191 2.47 -0.73 10.68
C PRO A 191 2.52 -1.52 12.00
N THR A 192 2.16 -2.79 11.95
CA THR A 192 2.11 -3.66 13.14
C THR A 192 3.48 -3.84 13.79
N THR A 193 3.48 -4.19 15.07
CA THR A 193 4.72 -4.51 15.82
C THR A 193 5.55 -5.61 15.13
N MET A 194 4.90 -6.58 14.48
CA MET A 194 5.58 -7.63 13.70
C MET A 194 6.26 -7.09 12.43
N GLN A 195 5.60 -6.19 11.69
CA GLN A 195 6.20 -5.54 10.52
C GLN A 195 7.40 -4.68 10.91
N TRP A 196 7.30 -3.91 12.02
CA TRP A 196 8.45 -3.19 12.57
C TRP A 196 9.57 -4.11 13.03
N GLN A 197 9.23 -5.24 13.65
CA GLN A 197 10.23 -6.20 14.09
C GLN A 197 10.98 -6.80 12.89
N ALA A 198 10.28 -7.20 11.82
CA ALA A 198 10.90 -7.66 10.58
C ALA A 198 11.83 -6.60 9.96
N VAL A 199 11.45 -5.32 9.98
CA VAL A 199 12.33 -4.22 9.53
C VAL A 199 13.58 -4.10 10.43
N ARG A 200 13.45 -4.19 11.75
CA ARG A 200 14.61 -4.18 12.69
C ARG A 200 15.51 -5.41 12.52
N ASP A 201 14.94 -6.56 12.18
CA ASP A 201 15.70 -7.78 11.92
C ASP A 201 16.49 -7.68 10.61
N SER A 202 15.91 -7.08 9.55
CA SER A 202 16.63 -6.72 8.32
C SER A 202 17.72 -5.64 8.53
N LEU A 203 17.55 -4.74 9.51
CA LEU A 203 18.53 -3.69 9.86
C LEU A 203 19.79 -4.21 10.61
N LYS A 204 19.95 -5.53 10.78
CA LYS A 204 21.10 -6.15 11.46
C LYS A 204 22.27 -6.40 10.49
N PRO A 205 23.54 -6.21 10.89
CA PRO A 205 24.70 -6.37 10.00
C PRO A 205 24.90 -7.76 9.35
N ALA A 206 24.20 -8.80 9.82
CA ALA A 206 24.25 -10.17 9.30
C ALA A 206 22.92 -10.62 8.64
N ALA A 207 22.00 -9.69 8.39
CA ALA A 207 20.74 -9.95 7.71
C ALA A 207 20.95 -10.20 6.20
N PRO A 208 20.01 -10.86 5.49
CA PRO A 208 20.00 -10.87 4.04
C PRO A 208 19.91 -9.45 3.44
N PRO A 209 20.37 -9.26 2.19
CA PRO A 209 20.13 -8.03 1.44
C PRO A 209 18.63 -7.71 1.38
N TYR A 210 18.26 -6.45 1.59
CA TYR A 210 16.88 -5.99 1.47
C TYR A 210 16.78 -4.62 0.79
N ALA A 211 15.62 -4.36 0.17
CA ALA A 211 15.36 -3.12 -0.57
C ALA A 211 13.92 -2.62 -0.36
N TRP A 212 13.74 -1.29 -0.41
CA TRP A 212 12.44 -0.63 -0.28
C TRP A 212 11.87 -0.26 -1.65
N LEU A 213 10.73 -0.87 -2.01
CA LEU A 213 10.03 -0.59 -3.27
C LEU A 213 9.05 0.58 -3.10
N LEU A 214 9.52 1.78 -3.40
CA LEU A 214 8.82 3.04 -3.15
C LEU A 214 8.14 3.54 -4.43
N THR A 215 6.83 3.36 -4.53
CA THR A 215 6.04 3.70 -5.73
C THR A 215 5.34 5.07 -5.66
N SER A 216 5.60 5.88 -4.64
CA SER A 216 5.06 7.24 -4.50
C SER A 216 5.95 8.12 -3.63
N SER A 217 6.13 9.39 -4.00
CA SER A 217 6.81 10.40 -3.15
C SER A 217 6.11 10.58 -1.80
N GLU A 218 4.83 10.24 -1.69
CA GLU A 218 4.06 10.26 -0.44
C GLU A 218 4.46 9.09 0.47
N ALA A 219 4.64 7.89 -0.09
CA ALA A 219 5.17 6.75 0.64
C ALA A 219 6.59 7.02 1.18
N VAL A 220 7.47 7.71 0.43
CA VAL A 220 8.81 8.10 0.92
C VAL A 220 8.73 8.99 2.17
N ARG A 221 7.84 9.99 2.19
CA ARG A 221 7.64 10.86 3.36
C ARG A 221 7.05 10.10 4.55
N ASN A 222 6.11 9.19 4.28
CA ASN A 222 5.50 8.36 5.30
C ASN A 222 6.51 7.39 5.92
N LEU A 223 7.43 6.81 5.12
CA LEU A 223 8.55 6.02 5.63
C LEU A 223 9.47 6.85 6.52
N ASP A 224 9.84 8.06 6.10
CA ASP A 224 10.73 8.94 6.87
C ASP A 224 10.12 9.32 8.22
N ALA A 225 8.86 9.76 8.23
CA ALA A 225 8.14 10.12 9.45
C ALA A 225 8.02 8.92 10.40
N LEU A 226 7.53 7.78 9.90
CA LEU A 226 7.37 6.57 10.70
C LEU A 226 8.70 6.04 11.25
N ALA A 227 9.76 6.04 10.45
CA ALA A 227 11.08 5.60 10.88
C ALA A 227 11.62 6.44 12.05
N ARG A 228 11.38 7.75 12.05
CA ARG A 228 11.74 8.65 13.17
C ARG A 228 10.94 8.38 14.46
N LEU A 229 9.73 7.82 14.35
CA LEU A 229 8.90 7.48 15.51
C LEU A 229 9.19 6.07 16.07
N HIS A 230 9.53 5.10 15.22
CA HIS A 230 9.56 3.67 15.60
C HIS A 230 10.95 3.02 15.59
N LEU A 231 12.00 3.68 15.08
CA LEU A 231 13.37 3.18 15.08
C LEU A 231 14.27 4.02 16.00
N SER A 232 15.29 3.40 16.59
CA SER A 232 16.37 4.14 17.26
C SER A 232 17.22 4.92 16.24
N PRO A 233 17.98 5.95 16.66
CA PRO A 233 18.82 6.73 15.74
C PRO A 233 19.80 5.89 14.91
N GLN A 234 20.36 4.81 15.48
CA GLN A 234 21.27 3.91 14.75
C GLN A 234 20.55 3.06 13.69
N GLU A 235 19.32 2.63 13.98
CA GLU A 235 18.47 1.89 13.04
C GLU A 235 17.97 2.82 11.93
N TYR A 236 17.60 4.06 12.27
CA TYR A 236 17.22 5.08 11.31
C TYR A 236 18.36 5.44 10.34
N GLU A 237 19.59 5.64 10.84
CA GLU A 237 20.75 5.87 9.95
C GLU A 237 21.07 4.66 9.07
N ARG A 238 20.96 3.43 9.59
CA ARG A 238 21.08 2.21 8.76
C ARG A 238 19.99 2.13 7.69
N LEU A 239 18.75 2.52 8.00
CA LEU A 239 17.64 2.58 7.03
C LEU A 239 17.95 3.53 5.86
N LYS A 240 18.72 4.59 6.08
CA LYS A 240 19.16 5.52 5.02
C LYS A 240 20.21 4.92 4.08
N GLN A 241 20.95 3.92 4.51
CA GLN A 241 21.92 3.18 3.68
C GLN A 241 21.29 1.99 2.93
N VAL A 242 19.96 1.84 2.95
CA VAL A 242 19.25 0.75 2.25
C VAL A 242 18.94 1.15 0.82
N GLN A 243 19.01 0.18 -0.09
CA GLN A 243 18.58 0.36 -1.47
C GLN A 243 17.07 0.69 -1.54
N CYS A 244 16.74 1.86 -2.04
CA CYS A 244 15.40 2.20 -2.50
C CYS A 244 15.27 1.87 -4.00
N ILE A 245 14.09 1.43 -4.45
CA ILE A 245 13.75 1.16 -5.85
C ILE A 245 12.53 2.01 -6.21
N ALA A 246 12.61 2.81 -7.28
CA ALA A 246 11.61 3.84 -7.59
C ALA A 246 11.31 3.96 -9.11
N PRO A 247 10.04 3.87 -9.56
CA PRO A 247 9.67 3.88 -11.00
C PRO A 247 9.67 5.26 -11.66
N HIS A 248 10.01 6.34 -10.94
CA HIS A 248 9.90 7.70 -11.48
C HIS A 248 10.86 8.66 -10.79
N ALA A 249 11.49 9.54 -11.57
CA ALA A 249 12.53 10.47 -11.11
C ALA A 249 12.09 11.30 -9.89
N ARG A 250 10.86 11.84 -9.88
CA ARG A 250 10.31 12.61 -8.74
C ARG A 250 10.27 11.84 -7.42
N ILE A 251 10.16 10.51 -7.46
CA ILE A 251 10.18 9.66 -6.27
C ILE A 251 11.62 9.48 -5.79
N ALA A 252 12.55 9.25 -6.73
CA ALA A 252 13.97 9.16 -6.42
C ALA A 252 14.53 10.47 -5.84
N THR A 253 14.20 11.63 -6.44
CA THR A 253 14.54 12.94 -5.88
C THR A 253 13.98 13.10 -4.46
N GLN A 254 12.72 12.73 -4.21
CA GLN A 254 12.14 12.82 -2.86
C GLN A 254 12.89 11.96 -1.83
N ALA A 255 13.39 10.78 -2.22
CA ALA A 255 14.18 9.91 -1.35
C ALA A 255 15.58 10.48 -1.08
N LEU A 256 16.27 10.96 -2.11
CA LEU A 256 17.57 11.63 -1.99
C LEU A 256 17.47 12.90 -1.11
N THR A 257 16.43 13.72 -1.29
CA THR A 257 16.17 14.91 -0.45
C THR A 257 15.88 14.55 1.01
N LEU A 258 15.36 13.35 1.29
CA LEU A 258 15.16 12.82 2.65
C LEU A 258 16.36 11.99 3.14
N GLY A 259 17.52 12.08 2.46
CA GLY A 259 18.78 11.47 2.89
C GLY A 259 18.91 9.96 2.67
N PHE A 260 18.03 9.32 1.88
CA PHE A 260 18.26 7.93 1.46
C PHE A 260 19.41 7.89 0.44
N ALA A 261 20.49 7.19 0.76
CA ALA A 261 21.76 7.25 0.03
C ALA A 261 21.75 6.50 -1.32
N HIS A 262 20.90 5.48 -1.46
CA HIS A 262 20.90 4.58 -2.61
C HIS A 262 19.51 4.48 -3.21
N VAL A 263 19.36 4.92 -4.47
CA VAL A 263 18.10 4.80 -5.23
C VAL A 263 18.36 4.22 -6.62
N LEU A 264 17.68 3.12 -6.93
CA LEU A 264 17.70 2.46 -8.23
C LEU A 264 16.45 2.91 -9.01
N PRO A 265 16.59 3.55 -10.19
CA PRO A 265 15.46 3.82 -11.05
C PRO A 265 14.91 2.49 -11.61
N ALA A 266 13.59 2.35 -11.60
CA ALA A 266 12.88 1.22 -12.19
C ALA A 266 12.08 1.67 -13.42
N GLY A 267 11.72 0.72 -14.29
CA GLY A 267 10.81 0.99 -15.40
C GLY A 267 9.38 1.27 -14.92
N PRO A 268 8.52 1.86 -15.78
CA PRO A 268 7.10 2.05 -15.48
C PRO A 268 6.35 0.71 -15.38
N GLY A 269 5.33 0.67 -14.52
CA GLY A 269 4.48 -0.50 -14.32
C GLY A 269 5.16 -1.67 -13.62
N ASP A 270 4.35 -2.68 -13.26
CA ASP A 270 4.77 -3.79 -12.40
C ASP A 270 5.89 -4.65 -13.02
N ALA A 271 5.94 -4.76 -14.36
CA ALA A 271 7.04 -5.40 -15.08
C ALA A 271 8.37 -4.64 -14.94
N GLY A 272 8.33 -3.30 -14.99
CA GLY A 272 9.51 -2.45 -14.79
C GLY A 272 10.01 -2.46 -13.34
N LEU A 273 9.09 -2.57 -12.38
CA LEU A 273 9.42 -2.78 -10.96
C LEU A 273 10.06 -4.15 -10.72
N LEU A 274 9.48 -5.22 -11.28
CA LEU A 274 9.99 -6.58 -11.19
C LEU A 274 11.41 -6.69 -11.77
N ALA A 275 11.64 -6.15 -12.97
CA ALA A 275 12.95 -6.17 -13.61
C ALA A 275 14.03 -5.49 -12.74
N ALA A 276 13.72 -4.32 -12.15
CA ALA A 276 14.65 -3.63 -11.26
C ALA A 276 14.91 -4.38 -9.94
N CYS A 277 13.90 -5.04 -9.37
CA CYS A 277 14.07 -5.87 -8.17
C CYS A 277 14.95 -7.09 -8.46
N THR A 278 14.74 -7.78 -9.58
CA THR A 278 15.56 -8.93 -10.00
C THR A 278 16.99 -8.51 -10.37
N GLN A 279 17.17 -7.35 -11.01
CA GLN A 279 18.50 -6.78 -11.27
C GLN A 279 19.25 -6.49 -9.96
N TRP A 280 18.58 -5.86 -8.99
CA TRP A 280 19.15 -5.59 -7.68
C TRP A 280 19.53 -6.88 -6.93
N SER A 281 18.67 -7.89 -6.90
CA SER A 281 18.98 -9.15 -6.23
C SER A 281 20.12 -9.91 -6.88
N ASN A 282 20.22 -9.88 -8.21
CA ASN A 282 21.31 -10.53 -8.95
C ASN A 282 22.68 -9.87 -8.68
N ALA A 283 22.70 -8.59 -8.29
CA ALA A 283 23.92 -7.90 -7.86
C ALA A 283 24.33 -8.23 -6.40
N HIS A 284 23.41 -8.80 -5.60
CA HIS A 284 23.65 -9.15 -4.20
C HIS A 284 23.75 -10.67 -3.96
N ALA A 285 23.32 -11.48 -4.93
CA ALA A 285 23.82 -12.85 -5.06
C ALA A 285 25.31 -12.79 -5.44
N GLY A 286 26.17 -13.43 -4.63
CA GLY A 286 27.59 -13.57 -4.94
C GLY A 286 27.81 -14.29 -6.28
N PRO A 287 29.00 -14.16 -6.91
CA PRO A 287 29.25 -14.51 -8.31
C PRO A 287 28.77 -15.92 -8.63
N ALA A 288 27.66 -16.00 -9.37
CA ALA A 288 27.06 -17.26 -9.78
C ALA A 288 28.02 -18.02 -10.70
N THR A 289 28.22 -19.31 -10.43
CA THR A 289 28.91 -20.20 -11.37
C THR A 289 28.15 -20.15 -12.71
N PRO A 290 28.81 -19.83 -13.84
CA PRO A 290 28.10 -19.49 -15.06
C PRO A 290 27.38 -20.72 -15.63
N VAL A 291 26.05 -20.70 -15.55
CA VAL A 291 25.18 -21.60 -16.33
C VAL A 291 25.37 -21.23 -17.80
N ALA A 292 25.69 -22.21 -18.64
CA ALA A 292 26.12 -21.97 -20.01
C ALA A 292 24.96 -21.48 -20.91
N THR A 293 24.97 -20.19 -21.26
CA THR A 293 24.14 -19.63 -22.33
C THR A 293 24.67 -20.09 -23.70
N PRO A 294 23.82 -20.55 -24.63
CA PRO A 294 24.25 -20.86 -26.00
C PRO A 294 24.69 -19.59 -26.75
N PRO A 295 25.58 -19.71 -27.75
CA PRO A 295 26.17 -18.55 -28.42
C PRO A 295 25.17 -17.84 -29.36
N VAL A 296 24.80 -16.61 -29.01
CA VAL A 296 24.21 -15.65 -29.95
C VAL A 296 25.33 -14.81 -30.54
N GLN A 297 25.42 -14.77 -31.87
CA GLN A 297 26.49 -14.05 -32.57
C GLN A 297 26.25 -12.53 -32.54
N THR A 298 27.25 -11.77 -32.08
CA THR A 298 27.26 -10.30 -32.18
C THR A 298 27.56 -9.85 -33.61
N ALA A 299 26.57 -9.30 -34.29
CA ALA A 299 26.77 -8.55 -35.53
C ALA A 299 26.93 -7.06 -35.21
N ALA A 300 28.17 -6.57 -35.25
CA ALA A 300 28.47 -5.13 -35.10
C ALA A 300 28.57 -4.47 -36.47
N SER A 301 27.84 -3.38 -36.70
CA SER A 301 27.89 -2.61 -37.95
C SER A 301 29.14 -1.73 -38.00
N ALA A 302 30.00 -1.94 -39.00
CA ALA A 302 31.14 -1.06 -39.29
C ALA A 302 31.28 -0.81 -40.80
N VAL A 303 31.05 0.46 -41.18
CA VAL A 303 31.49 1.23 -42.37
C VAL A 303 31.95 0.47 -43.63
N SER A 304 31.31 0.79 -44.77
CA SER A 304 31.71 0.37 -46.12
C SER A 304 32.90 1.18 -46.67
N THR A 305 33.86 0.50 -47.33
CA THR A 305 34.60 1.04 -48.49
C THR A 305 35.28 -0.09 -49.29
N ALA A 306 35.63 0.20 -50.55
CA ALA A 306 36.37 -0.63 -51.53
C ALA A 306 35.57 -1.66 -52.35
N GLU A 307 36.07 -1.93 -53.57
CA GLU A 307 35.35 -2.42 -54.76
C GLU A 307 36.02 -3.73 -55.33
N PRO A 308 35.77 -4.24 -56.56
CA PRO A 308 35.07 -5.53 -56.71
C PRO A 308 35.87 -6.66 -57.40
N ALA A 309 35.42 -7.92 -57.27
CA ALA A 309 35.80 -9.02 -58.18
C ALA A 309 34.82 -10.22 -58.24
N SER A 310 34.13 -10.35 -59.38
CA SER A 310 33.81 -11.57 -60.18
C SER A 310 33.23 -12.89 -59.58
N ALA A 311 32.04 -13.26 -60.09
CA ALA A 311 31.56 -14.60 -60.56
C ALA A 311 31.70 -15.87 -59.66
N ALA A 312 30.74 -16.81 -59.56
CA ALA A 312 29.92 -17.38 -60.65
C ALA A 312 28.68 -18.19 -60.18
N THR A 313 27.57 -18.03 -60.92
CA THR A 313 26.55 -19.02 -61.38
C THR A 313 26.21 -20.29 -60.56
N HIS A 314 24.95 -20.42 -60.10
CA HIS A 314 23.87 -21.11 -60.86
C HIS A 314 22.48 -21.05 -60.19
N GLU A 315 21.42 -21.31 -60.99
CA GLU A 315 20.03 -21.34 -60.53
C GLU A 315 19.61 -22.68 -59.91
N SER A 316 18.54 -22.68 -59.11
CA SER A 316 17.34 -23.47 -59.46
C SER A 316 16.10 -23.04 -58.67
N THR A 317 14.94 -23.34 -59.23
CA THR A 317 13.60 -23.15 -58.66
C THR A 317 13.17 -24.34 -57.79
N GLY A 318 12.06 -24.22 -57.04
CA GLY A 318 11.28 -25.38 -56.59
C GLY A 318 10.86 -25.41 -55.11
N SER A 319 9.64 -24.95 -54.83
CA SER A 319 8.83 -25.36 -53.66
C SER A 319 8.06 -26.66 -54.01
N PRO A 320 7.31 -27.36 -53.12
CA PRO A 320 7.06 -27.09 -51.69
C PRO A 320 7.07 -28.36 -50.77
N ARG A 321 7.00 -28.16 -49.45
CA ARG A 321 5.95 -28.82 -48.61
C ARG A 321 5.82 -28.24 -47.20
N SER A 322 4.59 -28.24 -46.68
CA SER A 322 4.25 -28.04 -45.28
C SER A 322 3.72 -29.33 -44.66
N THR A 323 4.01 -29.58 -43.37
CA THR A 323 3.06 -30.06 -42.32
C THR A 323 3.73 -30.25 -40.95
N THR A 324 3.37 -29.39 -39.99
CA THR A 324 3.05 -29.68 -38.58
C THR A 324 3.79 -30.79 -37.79
N THR A 325 4.69 -30.34 -36.90
CA THR A 325 4.62 -30.53 -35.43
C THR A 325 4.44 -31.94 -34.84
N LYS A 326 5.52 -32.46 -34.23
CA LYS A 326 5.48 -33.28 -33.00
C LYS A 326 6.61 -32.79 -32.06
N ALA A 327 6.35 -32.73 -30.75
CA ALA A 327 7.38 -32.48 -29.72
C ALA A 327 7.21 -33.44 -28.54
N GLU A 328 8.31 -33.95 -27.99
CA GLU A 328 8.34 -35.02 -26.97
C GLU A 328 9.67 -35.03 -26.20
N ARG A 329 9.62 -34.89 -24.87
CA ARG A 329 10.63 -35.31 -23.86
C ARG A 329 10.01 -35.04 -22.46
N VAL A 330 9.90 -35.95 -21.48
CA VAL A 330 10.80 -36.95 -20.86
C VAL A 330 11.77 -36.36 -19.82
N THR A 331 11.92 -37.10 -18.72
CA THR A 331 12.56 -36.80 -17.42
C THR A 331 14.10 -36.77 -17.43
N PRO A 332 14.70 -36.23 -16.36
CA PRO A 332 15.52 -37.01 -15.40
C PRO A 332 15.31 -36.59 -13.92
N ASP A 333 15.80 -37.25 -12.85
CA ASP A 333 16.10 -38.67 -12.51
C ASP A 333 16.45 -38.73 -10.98
N THR A 334 17.18 -39.77 -10.49
CA THR A 334 18.06 -39.80 -9.28
C THR A 334 17.68 -40.73 -8.08
N THR A 335 18.08 -42.00 -8.20
CA THR A 335 18.99 -42.73 -7.25
C THR A 335 18.60 -43.07 -5.77
N SER A 336 18.22 -44.34 -5.57
CA SER A 336 18.74 -45.35 -4.59
C SER A 336 19.00 -45.07 -3.08
N SER A 337 18.53 -45.96 -2.18
CA SER A 337 19.36 -47.09 -1.63
C SER A 337 18.81 -47.83 -0.36
N SER A 338 18.97 -49.17 -0.31
CA SER A 338 18.97 -50.07 0.89
C SER A 338 17.69 -50.17 1.76
N SER A 339 17.40 -51.21 2.57
CA SER A 339 17.73 -52.67 2.64
C SER A 339 16.75 -53.31 3.67
N SER A 340 16.66 -54.62 3.99
CA SER A 340 17.41 -55.85 3.63
C SER A 340 16.40 -57.01 3.33
N HIS A 341 16.34 -58.26 3.83
CA HIS A 341 17.10 -59.08 4.80
C HIS A 341 16.85 -60.61 4.57
N ALA A 342 17.88 -61.45 4.81
CA ALA A 342 17.92 -62.83 5.36
C ALA A 342 16.89 -63.95 5.02
N ALA A 343 17.24 -65.26 4.95
CA ALA A 343 18.53 -65.97 4.79
C ALA A 343 18.32 -67.50 4.57
N SER A 344 19.29 -68.20 3.97
CA SER A 344 19.52 -69.68 4.02
C SER A 344 18.47 -70.62 3.37
N SER A 345 18.73 -71.85 2.93
CA SER A 345 19.96 -72.65 2.60
C SER A 345 19.53 -74.06 2.09
N ALA A 346 20.26 -74.88 1.33
CA ALA A 346 21.40 -74.74 0.39
C ALA A 346 21.69 -76.13 -0.27
N SER A 347 22.51 -76.19 -1.34
CA SER A 347 23.13 -77.40 -1.97
C SER A 347 22.19 -78.44 -2.65
N SER A 348 22.54 -79.18 -3.72
CA SER A 348 23.59 -79.14 -4.79
C SER A 348 23.20 -80.19 -5.89
N GLN A 349 23.93 -80.63 -6.93
CA GLN A 349 25.33 -80.48 -7.43
C GLN A 349 25.44 -80.95 -8.91
N SER A 350 26.48 -80.49 -9.66
CA SER A 350 27.23 -81.21 -10.77
C SER A 350 26.54 -81.78 -12.05
N THR A 351 27.12 -81.80 -13.27
CA THR A 351 28.28 -81.11 -13.93
C THR A 351 28.34 -81.43 -15.46
N SER A 352 28.89 -80.49 -16.28
CA SER A 352 29.79 -80.58 -17.49
C SER A 352 29.93 -81.87 -18.35
N ALA A 353 30.44 -81.93 -19.60
CA ALA A 353 31.14 -81.07 -20.60
C ALA A 353 31.27 -81.91 -21.93
N THR A 354 31.83 -81.55 -23.10
CA THR A 354 32.19 -80.35 -23.90
C THR A 354 33.13 -80.82 -25.05
N GLY A 355 32.85 -80.48 -26.31
CA GLY A 355 33.82 -80.47 -27.44
C GLY A 355 34.21 -81.80 -28.14
N ALA A 356 35.00 -81.82 -29.24
CA ALA A 356 35.22 -80.82 -30.30
C ALA A 356 36.08 -81.39 -31.49
N SER A 357 35.67 -81.10 -32.75
CA SER A 357 36.46 -80.98 -34.01
C SER A 357 37.44 -82.08 -34.51
N GLY A 358 37.44 -82.33 -35.84
CA GLY A 358 38.72 -82.38 -36.59
C GLY A 358 38.96 -83.45 -37.69
N ALA A 359 39.28 -82.97 -38.91
CA ALA A 359 40.12 -83.61 -39.95
C ALA A 359 39.63 -84.85 -40.74
N ALA A 360 40.36 -85.19 -41.83
CA ALA A 360 40.02 -86.17 -42.86
C ALA A 360 41.27 -86.68 -43.62
N ALA A 361 41.18 -87.80 -44.38
CA ALA A 361 41.88 -88.12 -45.66
C ALA A 361 42.21 -89.63 -45.93
N HIS A 362 41.72 -90.15 -47.07
CA HIS A 362 42.42 -91.00 -48.07
C HIS A 362 42.91 -92.47 -47.80
N SER A 363 42.18 -93.44 -48.42
CA SER A 363 42.65 -94.32 -49.55
C SER A 363 42.89 -95.85 -49.39
N MET A 364 42.91 -96.53 -50.57
CA MET A 364 43.44 -97.87 -50.96
C MET A 364 42.60 -99.19 -50.90
N ASN A 365 42.00 -99.52 -52.07
CA ASN A 365 41.99 -100.80 -52.84
C ASN A 365 41.23 -102.13 -52.47
N PRO A 366 40.84 -102.95 -53.49
CA PRO A 366 40.13 -104.25 -53.39
C PRO A 366 41.01 -105.49 -53.76
N PRO A 367 40.46 -106.74 -53.78
CA PRO A 367 40.55 -107.56 -55.02
C PRO A 367 39.47 -108.67 -55.31
N HIS A 368 39.35 -109.02 -56.61
CA HIS A 368 38.95 -110.33 -57.22
C HIS A 368 37.52 -110.95 -57.07
N ALA A 369 37.29 -112.11 -57.72
CA ALA A 369 36.00 -112.57 -58.31
C ALA A 369 35.95 -114.15 -58.46
N ALA A 370 35.00 -114.87 -59.09
CA ALA A 370 33.91 -114.48 -60.01
C ALA A 370 32.55 -115.27 -59.99
N PRO A 371 32.35 -116.47 -60.61
CA PRO A 371 31.26 -116.53 -61.61
C PRO A 371 30.13 -117.59 -61.45
N GLY A 372 28.91 -117.17 -61.86
CA GLY A 372 28.08 -117.94 -62.81
C GLY A 372 26.95 -118.86 -62.30
N ALA A 373 25.69 -118.44 -62.48
CA ALA A 373 24.52 -119.33 -62.62
C ALA A 373 23.33 -118.60 -63.28
N SER A 374 22.54 -119.29 -64.12
CA SER A 374 21.27 -118.78 -64.67
C SER A 374 20.10 -119.70 -64.26
N ARG A 375 18.94 -119.13 -63.92
CA ARG A 375 17.72 -119.90 -63.59
C ARG A 375 16.43 -119.17 -64.00
N ARG A 376 15.40 -119.97 -64.31
CA ARG A 376 14.09 -119.53 -64.82
C ARG A 376 13.13 -119.21 -63.67
N ILE A 377 12.17 -118.31 -63.90
CA ILE A 377 11.11 -117.95 -62.95
C ILE A 377 9.91 -118.90 -63.10
N SER A 378 9.18 -119.15 -62.01
CA SER A 378 8.08 -120.15 -61.88
C SER A 378 6.73 -119.46 -61.56
N PRO A 379 5.56 -119.98 -62.00
CA PRO A 379 4.34 -119.17 -62.16
C PRO A 379 3.49 -118.91 -60.90
N TRP A 380 4.04 -119.03 -59.69
CA TRP A 380 3.28 -118.84 -58.43
C TRP A 380 3.22 -117.38 -57.93
N TRP A 381 3.90 -116.46 -58.61
CA TRP A 381 3.92 -115.02 -58.32
C TRP A 381 2.56 -114.32 -58.11
N PRO A 382 1.49 -114.54 -58.92
CA PRO A 382 0.30 -113.69 -58.86
C PRO A 382 -0.50 -113.82 -57.55
N VAL A 383 -0.48 -114.99 -56.89
CA VAL A 383 -1.20 -115.20 -55.63
C VAL A 383 -0.50 -114.47 -54.47
N ALA A 384 0.84 -114.50 -54.44
CA ALA A 384 1.63 -113.75 -53.46
C ALA A 384 1.44 -112.24 -53.63
N ALA A 385 1.41 -111.74 -54.87
CA ALA A 385 1.13 -110.33 -55.16
C ALA A 385 -0.26 -109.90 -54.64
N LEU A 386 -1.30 -110.73 -54.81
CA LEU A 386 -2.65 -110.45 -54.33
C LEU A 386 -2.73 -110.33 -52.80
N LEU A 387 -2.04 -111.21 -52.07
CA LEU A 387 -1.97 -111.15 -50.60
C LEU A 387 -1.25 -109.86 -50.12
N VAL A 388 -0.15 -109.49 -50.77
CA VAL A 388 0.58 -108.25 -50.47
C VAL A 388 -0.27 -107.02 -50.72
N ILE A 389 -1.06 -106.99 -51.80
CA ILE A 389 -2.01 -105.90 -52.09
C ILE A 389 -3.09 -105.81 -51.00
N ALA A 390 -3.64 -106.93 -50.53
CA ALA A 390 -4.63 -106.94 -49.45
C ALA A 390 -4.05 -106.42 -48.12
N ILE A 391 -2.81 -106.81 -47.77
CA ILE A 391 -2.12 -106.31 -46.57
C ILE A 391 -1.80 -104.82 -46.71
N ALA A 392 -1.35 -104.36 -47.88
CA ALA A 392 -1.08 -102.95 -48.14
C ALA A 392 -2.36 -102.09 -48.06
N ALA A 393 -3.50 -102.59 -48.59
CA ALA A 393 -4.79 -101.93 -48.49
C ALA A 393 -5.30 -101.88 -47.03
N GLY A 394 -5.14 -102.96 -46.27
CA GLY A 394 -5.47 -103.00 -44.83
C GLY A 394 -4.61 -102.06 -43.99
N PHE A 395 -3.31 -102.00 -44.28
CA PHE A 395 -2.37 -101.04 -43.66
C PHE A 395 -2.73 -99.59 -44.01
N TRP A 396 -3.04 -99.30 -45.28
CA TRP A 396 -3.46 -97.98 -45.74
C TRP A 396 -4.79 -97.54 -45.11
N TRP A 397 -5.76 -98.46 -44.97
CA TRP A 397 -7.02 -98.19 -44.26
C TRP A 397 -6.81 -97.92 -42.76
N LEU A 398 -5.93 -98.69 -42.11
CA LEU A 398 -5.56 -98.47 -40.70
C LEU A 398 -4.84 -97.13 -40.53
N GLN A 399 -3.92 -96.78 -41.44
CA GLN A 399 -3.21 -95.51 -41.47
C GLN A 399 -4.18 -94.33 -41.61
N MET A 400 -5.09 -94.37 -42.59
CA MET A 400 -6.19 -93.40 -42.71
C MET A 400 -7.04 -93.31 -41.44
N ARG A 401 -7.34 -94.44 -40.80
CA ARG A 401 -8.14 -94.46 -39.57
C ARG A 401 -7.41 -93.82 -38.39
N VAL A 402 -6.09 -94.00 -38.29
CA VAL A 402 -5.24 -93.31 -37.31
C VAL A 402 -5.19 -91.81 -37.60
N GLU A 403 -4.99 -91.40 -38.86
CA GLU A 403 -4.97 -89.99 -39.28
C GLU A 403 -6.29 -89.26 -39.02
N HIS A 404 -7.43 -89.93 -39.20
CA HIS A 404 -8.75 -89.39 -38.83
C HIS A 404 -8.94 -89.28 -37.30
N LEU A 405 -8.33 -90.15 -36.50
CA LEU A 405 -8.41 -90.08 -35.03
C LEU A 405 -7.46 -89.02 -34.45
N THR A 406 -6.24 -88.89 -34.99
CA THR A 406 -5.30 -87.84 -34.55
C THR A 406 -5.79 -86.45 -34.92
N THR A 407 -6.42 -86.27 -36.09
CA THR A 407 -7.01 -84.97 -36.48
C THR A 407 -8.22 -84.58 -35.63
N GLU A 408 -9.11 -85.51 -35.28
CA GLU A 408 -10.23 -85.23 -34.35
C GLU A 408 -9.73 -84.94 -32.92
N LEU A 409 -8.72 -85.67 -32.42
CA LEU A 409 -8.10 -85.39 -31.13
C LEU A 409 -7.41 -84.02 -31.11
N ALA A 410 -6.63 -83.69 -32.15
CA ALA A 410 -6.00 -82.37 -32.29
C ALA A 410 -7.03 -81.25 -32.35
N ARG A 411 -8.16 -81.45 -33.05
CA ARG A 411 -9.26 -80.49 -33.12
C ARG A 411 -9.93 -80.25 -31.77
N ARG A 412 -10.18 -81.32 -30.99
CA ARG A 412 -10.72 -81.22 -29.62
C ARG A 412 -9.75 -80.57 -28.65
N GLN A 413 -8.45 -80.87 -28.78
CA GLN A 413 -7.42 -80.22 -28.00
C GLN A 413 -7.37 -78.72 -28.33
N GLN A 414 -7.39 -78.35 -29.61
CA GLN A 414 -7.42 -76.95 -30.04
C GLN A 414 -8.65 -76.18 -29.54
N SER A 415 -9.85 -76.81 -29.50
CA SER A 415 -11.03 -76.18 -28.89
C SER A 415 -10.91 -76.02 -27.37
N ASN A 416 -10.32 -76.99 -26.68
CA ASN A 416 -10.07 -76.90 -25.24
C ASN A 416 -9.04 -75.81 -24.93
N ASP A 417 -7.94 -75.74 -25.69
CA ASP A 417 -6.92 -74.70 -25.57
C ASP A 417 -7.51 -73.31 -25.83
N ALA A 418 -8.41 -73.16 -26.81
CA ALA A 418 -9.12 -71.90 -27.04
C ALA A 418 -9.96 -71.48 -25.82
N MET A 419 -10.75 -72.39 -25.23
CA MET A 419 -11.54 -72.12 -24.01
C MET A 419 -10.64 -71.81 -22.79
N VAL A 420 -9.46 -72.43 -22.70
CA VAL A 420 -8.46 -72.12 -21.66
C VAL A 420 -7.85 -70.73 -21.85
N GLN A 421 -7.66 -70.25 -23.08
CA GLN A 421 -7.22 -68.86 -23.31
C GLN A 421 -8.35 -67.85 -23.06
N GLU A 422 -9.59 -68.15 -23.47
CA GLU A 422 -10.75 -67.29 -23.20
C GLU A 422 -10.98 -67.11 -21.69
N THR A 423 -11.02 -68.20 -20.92
CA THR A 423 -11.15 -68.15 -19.46
C THR A 423 -9.98 -67.42 -18.79
N ARG A 424 -8.74 -67.55 -19.31
CA ARG A 424 -7.60 -66.74 -18.85
C ARG A 424 -7.80 -65.25 -19.12
N VAL A 425 -8.27 -64.85 -20.31
CA VAL A 425 -8.56 -63.44 -20.63
C VAL A 425 -9.68 -62.91 -19.72
N LEU A 426 -10.77 -63.64 -19.55
CA LEU A 426 -11.85 -63.27 -18.63
C LEU A 426 -11.34 -63.13 -17.18
N SER A 427 -10.46 -64.02 -16.71
CA SER A 427 -9.87 -63.91 -15.37
C SER A 427 -8.95 -62.69 -15.20
N LYS A 428 -8.22 -62.29 -16.26
CA LYS A 428 -7.39 -61.06 -16.25
C LYS A 428 -8.28 -59.83 -16.20
N ASN A 429 -9.28 -59.76 -17.08
CA ASN A 429 -10.24 -58.66 -17.11
C ASN A 429 -10.94 -58.50 -15.75
N ALA A 430 -11.34 -59.60 -15.10
CA ALA A 430 -11.90 -59.57 -13.75
C ALA A 430 -10.91 -59.08 -12.69
N GLN A 431 -9.64 -59.50 -12.73
CA GLN A 431 -8.60 -58.99 -11.83
C GLN A 431 -8.31 -57.50 -12.03
N ASP A 432 -8.30 -57.02 -13.28
CA ASP A 432 -8.03 -55.62 -13.59
C ASP A 432 -9.21 -54.71 -13.22
N ILE A 433 -10.45 -55.17 -13.41
CA ILE A 433 -11.66 -54.52 -12.87
C ILE A 433 -11.61 -54.43 -11.33
N VAL A 434 -11.17 -55.49 -10.63
CA VAL A 434 -11.02 -55.47 -9.17
C VAL A 434 -9.95 -54.46 -8.72
N LYS A 435 -8.81 -54.35 -9.43
CA LYS A 435 -7.79 -53.32 -9.15
C LYS A 435 -8.34 -51.91 -9.38
N GLU A 436 -9.10 -51.68 -10.45
CA GLU A 436 -9.71 -50.38 -10.74
C GLU A 436 -10.74 -49.99 -9.67
N LEU A 437 -11.57 -50.94 -9.23
CA LEU A 437 -12.50 -50.77 -8.10
C LEU A 437 -11.74 -50.46 -6.79
N GLN A 438 -10.66 -51.18 -6.49
CA GLN A 438 -9.86 -50.93 -5.29
C GLN A 438 -9.18 -49.56 -5.32
N ALA A 439 -8.70 -49.10 -6.48
CA ALA A 439 -8.17 -47.76 -6.67
C ALA A 439 -9.25 -46.68 -6.49
N LYS A 440 -10.47 -46.91 -7.00
CA LYS A 440 -11.62 -46.00 -6.81
C LYS A 440 -12.06 -45.94 -5.34
N VAL A 441 -12.07 -47.05 -4.62
CA VAL A 441 -12.35 -47.07 -3.16
C VAL A 441 -11.28 -46.28 -2.41
N GLY A 442 -9.99 -46.51 -2.67
CA GLY A 442 -8.91 -45.74 -2.04
C GLY A 442 -8.98 -44.22 -2.34
N ALA A 443 -9.41 -43.84 -3.54
CA ALA A 443 -9.64 -42.44 -3.89
C ALA A 443 -10.85 -41.83 -3.15
N LEU A 444 -11.92 -42.60 -2.95
CA LEU A 444 -13.09 -42.18 -2.17
C LEU A 444 -12.77 -42.07 -0.68
N ASP A 445 -12.03 -43.02 -0.10
CA ASP A 445 -11.53 -42.93 1.28
C ASP A 445 -10.66 -41.67 1.48
N GLY A 446 -9.79 -41.37 0.50
CA GLY A 446 -9.02 -40.12 0.48
C GLY A 446 -9.90 -38.87 0.49
N GLN A 447 -10.96 -38.82 -0.33
CA GLN A 447 -11.93 -37.72 -0.32
C GLN A 447 -12.73 -37.61 0.99
N VAL A 448 -13.04 -38.75 1.64
CA VAL A 448 -13.72 -38.77 2.95
C VAL A 448 -12.82 -38.26 4.08
N VAL A 449 -11.51 -38.56 4.04
CA VAL A 449 -10.52 -37.97 4.96
C VAL A 449 -10.40 -36.47 4.71
N GLU A 450 -10.19 -36.04 3.45
CA GLU A 450 -10.06 -34.63 3.09
C GLU A 450 -11.31 -33.81 3.48
N ALA A 451 -12.51 -34.39 3.38
CA ALA A 451 -13.75 -33.76 3.81
C ALA A 451 -13.85 -33.60 5.34
N ARG A 452 -13.38 -34.59 6.11
CA ARG A 452 -13.31 -34.52 7.58
C ARG A 452 -12.29 -33.49 8.05
N ASP A 453 -11.12 -33.46 7.43
CA ASP A 453 -10.06 -32.49 7.75
C ASP A 453 -10.53 -31.05 7.47
N LYS A 454 -11.23 -30.83 6.35
CA LYS A 454 -11.89 -29.55 6.05
C LYS A 454 -12.95 -29.17 7.08
N GLN A 455 -13.76 -30.12 7.56
CA GLN A 455 -14.76 -29.85 8.59
C GLN A 455 -14.11 -29.47 9.93
N ALA A 456 -13.09 -30.20 10.38
CA ALA A 456 -12.36 -29.90 11.60
C ALA A 456 -11.64 -28.54 11.54
N ALA A 457 -11.01 -28.22 10.40
CA ALA A 457 -10.40 -26.91 10.16
C ALA A 457 -11.43 -25.77 10.18
N LEU A 458 -12.63 -25.98 9.63
CA LEU A 458 -13.71 -24.99 9.65
C LEU A 458 -14.19 -24.71 11.08
N GLU A 459 -14.32 -25.75 11.90
CA GLU A 459 -14.72 -25.64 13.31
C GLU A 459 -13.65 -24.94 14.16
N GLN A 460 -12.37 -25.24 13.94
CA GLN A 460 -11.26 -24.50 14.57
C GLN A 460 -11.29 -23.01 14.18
N VAL A 461 -11.41 -22.69 12.89
CA VAL A 461 -11.51 -21.29 12.42
C VAL A 461 -12.70 -20.56 13.03
N TYR A 462 -13.82 -21.26 13.27
CA TYR A 462 -14.99 -20.68 13.94
C TYR A 462 -14.73 -20.37 15.43
N GLN A 463 -14.04 -21.26 16.15
CA GLN A 463 -13.63 -21.03 17.54
C GLN A 463 -12.61 -19.90 17.66
N ASP A 464 -11.59 -19.88 16.78
CA ASP A 464 -10.57 -18.82 16.74
C ASP A 464 -11.20 -17.46 16.39
N LEU A 465 -12.17 -17.41 15.46
CA LEU A 465 -12.88 -16.18 15.10
C LEU A 465 -13.79 -15.67 16.23
N MET A 466 -14.50 -16.57 16.93
CA MET A 466 -15.31 -16.24 18.11
C MET A 466 -14.44 -15.62 19.22
N ARG A 467 -13.30 -16.26 19.52
CA ARG A 467 -12.37 -15.82 20.56
C ARG A 467 -11.71 -14.48 20.22
N ASN A 468 -11.17 -14.36 19.00
CA ASN A 468 -10.54 -13.15 18.51
C ASN A 468 -11.52 -11.95 18.46
N ARG A 469 -12.80 -12.20 18.17
CA ARG A 469 -13.85 -11.16 18.26
C ARG A 469 -14.03 -10.66 19.70
N ASP A 470 -14.12 -11.55 20.69
CA ASP A 470 -14.29 -11.16 22.09
C ASP A 470 -13.05 -10.43 22.62
N ASP A 471 -11.84 -10.93 22.31
CA ASP A 471 -10.58 -10.25 22.60
C ASP A 471 -10.52 -8.85 21.97
N TRP A 472 -11.06 -8.68 20.75
CA TRP A 472 -11.14 -7.39 20.06
C TRP A 472 -12.19 -6.44 20.68
N GLU A 473 -13.39 -6.93 21.03
CA GLU A 473 -14.40 -6.13 21.74
C GLU A 473 -13.86 -5.59 23.08
N ILE A 474 -13.11 -6.42 23.82
CA ILE A 474 -12.45 -6.01 25.07
C ILE A 474 -11.29 -5.04 24.80
N ALA A 475 -10.49 -5.25 23.76
CA ALA A 475 -9.36 -4.39 23.40
C ALA A 475 -9.80 -2.98 22.95
N GLU A 476 -10.86 -2.85 22.15
CA GLU A 476 -11.41 -1.56 21.74
C GLU A 476 -11.93 -0.78 22.96
N ILE A 477 -12.63 -1.45 23.88
CA ILE A 477 -13.10 -0.85 25.14
C ILE A 477 -11.93 -0.46 26.05
N GLN A 478 -10.85 -1.25 26.09
CA GLN A 478 -9.61 -0.88 26.78
C GLN A 478 -8.99 0.39 26.21
N GLN A 479 -8.93 0.52 24.88
CA GLN A 479 -8.40 1.70 24.21
C GLN A 479 -9.26 2.94 24.49
N LEU A 480 -10.59 2.82 24.38
CA LEU A 480 -11.54 3.91 24.71
C LEU A 480 -11.39 4.39 26.15
N LEU A 481 -11.39 3.48 27.13
CA LEU A 481 -11.26 3.83 28.55
C LEU A 481 -9.87 4.37 28.91
N THR A 482 -8.81 3.87 28.28
CA THR A 482 -7.44 4.35 28.51
C THR A 482 -7.23 5.74 27.93
N ASN A 483 -7.67 5.96 26.68
CA ASN A 483 -7.59 7.26 26.01
C ASN A 483 -8.42 8.31 26.75
N ALA A 484 -9.62 7.95 27.22
CA ALA A 484 -10.44 8.84 28.04
C ALA A 484 -9.78 9.19 29.38
N GLY A 485 -9.15 8.22 30.05
CA GLY A 485 -8.38 8.45 31.28
C GLY A 485 -7.19 9.38 31.06
N GLN A 486 -6.44 9.19 29.97
CA GLN A 486 -5.33 10.07 29.59
C GLN A 486 -5.81 11.48 29.23
N GLN A 487 -6.86 11.62 28.41
CA GLN A 487 -7.42 12.92 28.06
C GLN A 487 -7.99 13.67 29.28
N LEU A 488 -8.61 12.96 30.22
CA LEU A 488 -9.08 13.55 31.48
C LEU A 488 -7.91 14.08 32.34
N GLN A 489 -6.79 13.36 32.39
CA GLN A 489 -5.57 13.79 33.07
C GLN A 489 -4.85 14.95 32.36
N LEU A 490 -4.82 14.97 31.02
CA LEU A 490 -4.07 15.94 30.21
C LEU A 490 -4.85 17.23 29.91
N THR A 491 -6.18 17.17 29.86
CA THR A 491 -7.05 18.29 29.41
C THR A 491 -8.13 18.69 30.40
N GLY A 492 -8.35 17.90 31.46
CA GLY A 492 -9.45 18.12 32.41
C GLY A 492 -10.86 18.00 31.82
N ASN A 493 -11.01 17.49 30.59
CA ASN A 493 -12.31 17.49 29.90
C ASN A 493 -13.21 16.34 30.37
N VAL A 494 -13.97 16.60 31.44
CA VAL A 494 -14.96 15.68 32.02
C VAL A 494 -16.03 15.27 31.00
N GLN A 495 -16.43 16.14 30.07
CA GLN A 495 -17.47 15.80 29.07
C GLN A 495 -16.99 14.74 28.08
N VAL A 496 -15.75 14.82 27.60
CA VAL A 496 -15.18 13.79 26.70
C VAL A 496 -14.98 12.46 27.44
N ALA A 497 -14.52 12.49 28.68
CA ALA A 497 -14.39 11.28 29.50
C ALA A 497 -15.75 10.63 29.82
N LEU A 498 -16.79 11.43 30.08
CA LEU A 498 -18.16 10.99 30.28
C LEU A 498 -18.75 10.37 29.01
N ALA A 499 -18.58 11.02 27.85
CA ALA A 499 -19.02 10.49 26.56
C ALA A 499 -18.34 9.16 26.23
N ALA A 500 -17.03 9.03 26.51
CA ALA A 500 -16.31 7.77 26.34
C ALA A 500 -16.87 6.65 27.24
N LEU A 501 -17.09 6.91 28.54
CA LEU A 501 -17.73 5.95 29.45
C LEU A 501 -19.13 5.53 28.98
N GLN A 502 -19.95 6.49 28.52
CA GLN A 502 -21.28 6.21 27.99
C GLN A 502 -21.21 5.35 26.71
N SER A 503 -20.24 5.60 25.83
CA SER A 503 -20.01 4.77 24.65
C SER A 503 -19.53 3.35 25.00
N ALA A 504 -18.76 3.19 26.08
CA ALA A 504 -18.31 1.90 26.57
C ALA A 504 -19.48 1.08 27.16
N ASP A 505 -20.35 1.67 27.99
CA ASP A 505 -21.55 0.97 28.48
C ASP A 505 -22.52 0.64 27.33
N ALA A 506 -22.73 1.55 26.38
CA ALA A 506 -23.57 1.32 25.20
C ALA A 506 -22.99 0.31 24.19
N ARG A 507 -21.71 -0.07 24.31
CA ARG A 507 -21.10 -1.20 23.60
C ARG A 507 -21.32 -2.49 24.39
N LEU A 508 -20.96 -2.52 25.67
CA LEU A 508 -21.16 -3.70 26.55
C LEU A 508 -22.63 -4.14 26.64
N ALA A 509 -23.57 -3.18 26.64
CA ALA A 509 -25.01 -3.44 26.66
C ALA A 509 -25.56 -4.09 25.37
N ARG A 510 -24.82 -4.05 24.25
CA ARG A 510 -25.21 -4.71 23.00
C ARG A 510 -24.71 -6.16 22.89
N SER A 511 -23.66 -6.53 23.62
CA SER A 511 -23.13 -7.90 23.64
C SER A 511 -23.72 -8.75 24.79
N ASP A 512 -24.31 -8.13 25.81
CA ASP A 512 -25.05 -8.69 26.96
C ASP A 512 -24.52 -10.01 27.58
N LYS A 513 -23.18 -10.16 27.62
CA LYS A 513 -22.54 -11.35 28.18
C LYS A 513 -22.45 -11.26 29.71
N PRO A 514 -22.71 -12.35 30.46
CA PRO A 514 -22.62 -12.37 31.92
C PRO A 514 -21.31 -11.79 32.49
N GLN A 515 -20.18 -12.10 31.85
CA GLN A 515 -18.83 -11.64 32.21
C GLN A 515 -18.68 -10.11 32.25
N TYR A 516 -19.46 -9.36 31.46
CA TYR A 516 -19.35 -7.91 31.36
C TYR A 516 -20.06 -7.15 32.50
N ASN A 517 -20.90 -7.82 33.29
CA ASN A 517 -21.69 -7.17 34.35
C ASN A 517 -20.84 -6.47 35.42
N GLN A 518 -19.67 -7.01 35.78
CA GLN A 518 -18.77 -6.40 36.75
C GLN A 518 -18.15 -5.10 36.21
N LEU A 519 -17.76 -5.10 34.93
CA LEU A 519 -17.22 -3.91 34.24
C LEU A 519 -18.30 -2.83 34.08
N ARG A 520 -19.52 -3.19 33.67
CA ARG A 520 -20.66 -2.25 33.57
C ARG A 520 -20.97 -1.57 34.90
N ARG A 521 -20.94 -2.31 36.02
CA ARG A 521 -21.10 -1.74 37.40
C ARG A 521 -19.97 -0.81 37.82
N ALA A 522 -18.76 -0.92 37.26
CA ALA A 522 -17.67 0.03 37.49
C ALA A 522 -17.88 1.30 36.65
N ILE A 523 -18.16 1.14 35.35
CA ILE A 523 -18.44 2.24 34.41
C ILE A 523 -19.61 3.10 34.89
N ALA A 524 -20.71 2.50 35.34
CA ALA A 524 -21.87 3.21 35.87
C ALA A 524 -21.54 4.10 37.09
N ARG A 525 -20.60 3.67 37.97
CA ARG A 525 -20.16 4.46 39.13
C ARG A 525 -19.24 5.60 38.74
N ASP A 526 -18.37 5.41 37.74
CA ASP A 526 -17.54 6.50 37.20
C ASP A 526 -18.38 7.54 36.43
N ILE A 527 -19.40 7.11 35.68
CA ILE A 527 -20.41 8.00 35.05
C ILE A 527 -21.12 8.84 36.12
N ALA A 528 -21.55 8.23 37.23
CA ALA A 528 -22.21 8.94 38.32
C ALA A 528 -21.29 9.97 38.98
N ARG A 529 -20.02 9.62 39.23
CA ARG A 529 -19.01 10.55 39.78
C ARG A 529 -18.73 11.73 38.84
N MET A 530 -18.65 11.51 37.53
CA MET A 530 -18.44 12.59 36.56
C MET A 530 -19.63 13.54 36.44
N LYS A 531 -20.87 13.02 36.52
CA LYS A 531 -22.08 13.85 36.52
C LYS A 531 -22.30 14.65 37.80
N ALA A 532 -21.60 14.33 38.89
CA ALA A 532 -21.66 15.07 40.15
C ALA A 532 -20.73 16.30 40.20
N VAL A 533 -19.94 16.54 39.15
CA VAL A 533 -19.06 17.71 39.03
C VAL A 533 -19.88 18.95 38.61
N PRO A 534 -19.88 20.06 39.37
CA PRO A 534 -20.48 21.32 38.91
C PRO A 534 -19.73 21.88 37.71
N ASP A 535 -20.46 22.30 36.66
CA ASP A 535 -19.86 22.95 35.50
C ASP A 535 -19.48 24.39 35.85
N THR A 536 -18.19 24.72 35.77
CA THR A 536 -17.69 26.06 36.11
C THR A 536 -18.05 27.07 35.03
N ASP A 537 -18.48 28.26 35.44
CA ASP A 537 -18.87 29.36 34.53
C ASP A 537 -17.65 30.03 33.86
N LEU A 538 -17.00 29.28 32.98
CA LEU A 538 -15.92 29.74 32.11
C LEU A 538 -16.40 30.84 31.15
N THR A 539 -17.68 30.82 30.77
CA THR A 539 -18.30 31.80 29.88
C THR A 539 -18.38 33.18 30.54
N GLY A 540 -18.96 33.28 31.74
CA GLY A 540 -18.99 34.51 32.52
C GLY A 540 -17.61 34.98 32.97
N ALA A 541 -16.66 34.07 33.18
CA ALA A 541 -15.26 34.43 33.40
C ALA A 541 -14.61 35.03 32.13
N ALA A 542 -14.87 34.47 30.94
CA ALA A 542 -14.37 35.00 29.67
C ALA A 542 -14.98 36.37 29.31
N ILE A 543 -16.28 36.57 29.53
CA ILE A 543 -16.96 37.87 29.32
C ILE A 543 -16.32 38.98 30.18
N LYS A 544 -15.97 38.69 31.45
CA LYS A 544 -15.24 39.63 32.32
C LYS A 544 -13.84 39.97 31.81
N LEU A 545 -13.17 39.04 31.13
CA LEU A 545 -11.86 39.31 30.48
C LEU A 545 -12.03 40.17 29.24
N ASP A 546 -13.03 39.92 28.40
CA ASP A 546 -13.29 40.73 27.19
C ASP A 546 -13.67 42.17 27.54
N GLU A 547 -14.52 42.38 28.55
CA GLU A 547 -14.81 43.70 29.09
C GLU A 547 -13.53 44.39 29.64
N SER A 548 -12.65 43.63 30.29
CA SER A 548 -11.36 44.13 30.78
C SER A 548 -10.42 44.52 29.64
N ILE A 549 -10.39 43.76 28.54
CA ILE A 549 -9.59 44.03 27.32
C ILE A 549 -10.04 45.32 26.65
N ASN A 550 -11.35 45.47 26.44
CA ASN A 550 -11.96 46.64 25.79
C ASN A 550 -11.68 47.94 26.57
N GLN A 551 -11.56 47.87 27.89
CA GLN A 551 -11.29 49.06 28.72
C GLN A 551 -9.81 49.51 28.73
N ILE A 552 -8.85 48.70 28.26
CA ILE A 552 -7.39 49.01 28.37
C ILE A 552 -7.02 50.34 27.71
N ASP A 553 -7.59 50.66 26.55
CA ASP A 553 -7.22 51.88 25.82
C ASP A 553 -7.69 53.16 26.54
N ALA A 554 -8.77 53.08 27.31
CA ALA A 554 -9.33 54.19 28.08
C ALA A 554 -8.71 54.37 29.48
N LEU A 555 -7.69 53.58 29.85
CA LEU A 555 -6.98 53.68 31.12
C LEU A 555 -5.93 54.81 31.10
N PRO A 556 -5.87 55.69 32.11
CA PRO A 556 -4.79 56.67 32.25
C PRO A 556 -3.46 56.00 32.63
N LEU A 557 -2.37 56.44 31.98
CA LEU A 557 -0.99 56.09 32.33
C LEU A 557 -0.49 56.98 33.47
N LEU A 558 0.49 56.51 34.25
CA LEU A 558 1.10 57.30 35.35
C LEU A 558 1.91 58.50 34.83
N SER A 559 2.52 58.38 33.65
CA SER A 559 3.17 59.47 32.92
C SER A 559 2.19 59.99 31.88
N GLY A 560 1.78 61.25 31.99
CA GLY A 560 0.63 61.79 31.27
C GLY A 560 0.97 62.41 29.91
N GLU A 561 0.23 62.00 28.87
CA GLU A 561 -0.02 62.82 27.69
C GLU A 561 -1.49 63.26 27.70
N GLN A 562 -1.71 64.56 27.88
CA GLN A 562 -3.03 65.18 27.69
C GLN A 562 -3.10 65.69 26.24
N MET A 563 -3.48 64.80 25.34
CA MET A 563 -3.61 65.12 23.91
C MET A 563 -4.66 66.23 23.73
N LEU A 564 -4.31 67.32 23.04
CA LEU A 564 -5.26 68.40 22.76
C LEU A 564 -6.21 67.96 21.64
N ASP A 565 -7.49 67.81 21.97
CA ASP A 565 -8.55 67.71 20.96
C ASP A 565 -8.58 68.97 20.08
N ARG A 566 -8.48 68.78 18.76
CA ARG A 566 -8.74 69.85 17.78
C ARG A 566 -10.24 69.96 17.53
N THR A 567 -10.92 70.81 18.29
CA THR A 567 -12.31 71.18 18.02
C THR A 567 -12.41 71.94 16.69
N PRO A 568 -13.24 71.49 15.71
CA PRO A 568 -13.51 72.25 14.51
C PRO A 568 -14.67 73.23 14.73
N GLY A 569 -14.40 74.54 14.75
CA GLY A 569 -15.47 75.54 14.94
C GLY A 569 -15.05 77.00 14.78
N GLU A 570 -15.51 77.59 13.66
CA GLU A 570 -15.85 79.01 13.45
C GLU A 570 -14.79 80.12 13.64
N GLY A 571 -15.02 81.28 12.99
CA GLY A 571 -14.22 82.50 13.18
C GLY A 571 -13.49 83.01 11.92
N ARG A 572 -14.16 83.81 11.09
CA ARG A 572 -13.50 84.69 10.11
C ARG A 572 -12.82 85.86 10.85
N HIS A 573 -11.62 86.27 10.45
CA HIS A 573 -11.31 87.68 10.12
C HIS A 573 -9.99 87.82 9.36
N ALA A 574 -9.88 88.89 8.57
CA ALA A 574 -8.69 89.25 7.78
C ALA A 574 -7.60 89.91 8.68
N ALA A 575 -6.37 90.23 8.26
CA ALA A 575 -5.85 90.52 6.91
C ALA A 575 -4.30 90.51 6.88
N LYS A 576 -3.70 90.73 5.70
CA LYS A 576 -2.33 91.28 5.41
C LYS A 576 -1.13 90.69 6.21
N GLY A 577 -0.05 90.22 5.58
CA GLY A 577 0.35 90.23 4.17
C GLY A 577 1.89 90.39 4.04
N ALA A 578 2.34 90.67 2.81
CA ALA A 578 3.71 91.09 2.44
C ALA A 578 4.87 90.06 2.53
N SER A 579 5.29 89.62 1.34
CA SER A 579 6.69 89.53 0.86
C SER A 579 7.76 88.71 1.62
N ALA A 580 8.28 87.68 0.93
CA ALA A 580 9.70 87.32 1.00
C ALA A 580 10.59 88.42 0.35
N PRO A 581 11.92 88.39 0.52
CA PRO A 581 12.73 87.55 -0.38
C PRO A 581 13.87 86.79 0.31
N ALA A 582 14.53 85.91 -0.45
CA ALA A 582 15.76 85.25 -0.05
C ALA A 582 17.01 86.04 -0.47
N ALA A 583 18.06 85.98 0.35
CA ALA A 583 19.46 86.14 -0.04
C ALA A 583 20.36 85.48 1.04
N SER A 584 21.61 85.17 0.70
CA SER A 584 22.46 84.28 1.48
C SER A 584 23.76 84.93 2.00
N THR A 585 24.51 84.12 2.77
CA THR A 585 25.98 84.12 2.93
C THR A 585 26.65 85.04 3.97
N ALA A 586 27.52 84.39 4.76
CA ALA A 586 28.72 84.88 5.44
C ALA A 586 28.60 85.96 6.55
N ALA A 587 28.98 85.55 7.76
CA ALA A 587 29.35 86.45 8.86
C ALA A 587 30.84 86.83 8.80
N PRO A 588 31.30 87.72 9.68
CA PRO A 588 32.38 87.32 10.58
C PRO A 588 31.95 87.33 12.06
N ALA A 589 32.67 86.56 12.88
CA ALA A 589 32.38 86.39 14.31
C ALA A 589 32.83 87.61 15.15
N GLY A 590 32.20 87.81 16.32
CA GLY A 590 32.68 88.82 17.28
C GLY A 590 31.79 89.12 18.49
N ASN A 591 30.48 88.83 18.49
CA ASN A 591 29.62 89.20 19.63
C ASN A 591 28.30 88.39 19.78
N VAL A 592 28.30 87.11 19.40
CA VAL A 592 27.09 86.25 19.43
C VAL A 592 26.95 85.49 20.76
N LEU A 593 28.04 84.89 21.26
CA LEU A 593 28.01 83.87 22.32
C LEU A 593 27.44 84.38 23.66
N THR A 594 27.75 85.62 24.03
CA THR A 594 27.23 86.27 25.26
C THR A 594 25.74 86.53 25.17
N ARG A 595 25.28 87.12 24.06
CA ARG A 595 23.86 87.45 23.85
C ARG A 595 22.96 86.22 23.73
N THR A 596 23.49 85.09 23.24
CA THR A 596 22.76 83.80 23.29
C THR A 596 22.71 83.21 24.71
N TRP A 597 23.75 83.43 25.52
CA TRP A 597 23.79 82.91 26.89
C TRP A 597 22.77 83.60 27.80
N ASP A 598 22.72 84.94 27.75
CA ASP A 598 21.79 85.72 28.59
C ASP A 598 20.32 85.40 28.25
N TYR A 599 19.99 85.21 26.97
CA TYR A 599 18.65 84.79 26.51
C TYR A 599 18.28 83.38 27.01
N ILE A 600 19.21 82.42 26.93
CA ILE A 600 18.97 81.04 27.38
C ILE A 600 18.81 80.98 28.90
N VAL A 601 19.60 81.74 29.66
CA VAL A 601 19.52 81.77 31.13
C VAL A 601 18.25 82.47 31.63
N SER A 602 17.75 83.51 30.95
CA SER A 602 16.47 84.14 31.31
C SER A 602 15.26 83.23 31.05
N GLU A 603 15.25 82.45 29.96
CA GLU A 603 14.13 81.58 29.62
C GLU A 603 14.03 80.36 30.56
N LEU A 604 15.17 79.82 31.00
CA LEU A 604 15.23 78.64 31.88
C LEU A 604 14.88 78.93 33.35
N GLY A 605 14.87 80.19 33.78
CA GLY A 605 14.71 80.59 35.19
C GLY A 605 13.35 80.24 35.83
N HIS A 606 12.30 79.97 35.04
CA HIS A 606 10.92 79.86 35.54
C HIS A 606 10.34 78.44 35.62
N VAL A 607 11.08 77.39 35.23
CA VAL A 607 10.56 76.00 35.14
C VAL A 607 11.25 75.02 36.11
N ILE A 608 11.83 75.51 37.22
CA ILE A 608 12.41 74.66 38.27
C ILE A 608 11.56 74.73 39.55
N ARG A 609 10.39 74.06 39.56
CA ARG A 609 9.62 73.78 40.78
C ARG A 609 9.98 72.39 41.29
N VAL A 610 10.96 72.31 42.19
CA VAL A 610 11.44 71.05 42.78
C VAL A 610 10.30 70.31 43.49
N ARG A 611 10.05 69.06 43.07
CA ARG A 611 9.25 68.08 43.79
C ARG A 611 10.01 66.75 43.73
N LYS A 612 10.26 66.13 44.89
CA LYS A 612 10.80 64.77 44.92
C LYS A 612 9.81 63.81 44.25
N VAL A 613 10.33 62.94 43.40
CA VAL A 613 9.62 61.82 42.78
C VAL A 613 10.47 60.59 43.03
N ASP A 614 10.10 59.83 44.06
CA ASP A 614 10.84 58.65 44.51
C ASP A 614 10.48 57.42 43.65
N ASP A 615 10.79 57.46 42.35
CA ASP A 615 10.93 56.22 41.54
C ASP A 615 11.76 56.44 40.25
N THR A 616 13.02 55.98 40.25
CA THR A 616 13.97 56.19 39.13
C THR A 616 13.57 55.47 37.85
N ASN A 617 12.68 54.47 37.92
CA ASN A 617 12.27 53.64 36.79
C ASN A 617 11.04 54.16 36.01
N ALA A 618 10.52 55.35 36.36
CA ALA A 618 9.39 55.98 35.65
C ALA A 618 9.84 56.94 34.52
N LEU A 619 11.11 57.37 34.52
CA LEU A 619 11.67 58.27 33.50
C LEU A 619 12.42 57.47 32.42
N LEU A 620 11.69 57.02 31.39
CA LEU A 620 12.13 56.89 29.99
C LEU A 620 11.02 56.27 29.14
N LEU A 621 9.91 57.01 28.97
CA LEU A 621 8.86 56.69 28.01
C LEU A 621 8.74 57.87 27.04
N SER A 622 9.26 57.70 25.82
CA SER A 622 8.86 58.54 24.68
C SER A 622 7.42 58.18 24.26
N GLY A 623 6.71 59.09 23.59
CA GLY A 623 5.26 58.96 23.30
C GLY A 623 4.84 57.60 22.71
N ASP A 624 5.64 57.04 21.79
CA ASP A 624 5.39 55.71 21.19
C ASP A 624 5.20 54.58 22.23
N GLN A 625 5.92 54.64 23.36
CA GLN A 625 5.97 53.53 24.33
C GLN A 625 4.65 53.34 25.10
N GLY A 626 3.80 54.37 25.17
CA GLY A 626 2.47 54.26 25.76
C GLY A 626 1.55 53.30 25.00
N TRP A 627 1.72 53.18 23.68
CA TRP A 627 0.97 52.24 22.84
C TRP A 627 1.45 50.80 23.05
N PHE A 628 2.76 50.55 22.96
CA PHE A 628 3.34 49.21 23.15
C PHE A 628 2.99 48.60 24.51
N LEU A 629 2.92 49.40 25.57
CA LEU A 629 2.50 48.95 26.89
C LEU A 629 1.04 48.46 26.91
N ARG A 630 0.11 49.23 26.32
CA ARG A 630 -1.32 48.83 26.22
C ARG A 630 -1.45 47.53 25.43
N GLU A 631 -0.72 47.43 24.32
CA GLU A 631 -0.76 46.24 23.47
C GLU A 631 -0.14 45.01 24.16
N ASN A 632 0.89 45.18 25.00
CA ASN A 632 1.42 44.07 25.81
C ASN A 632 0.43 43.57 26.88
N VAL A 633 -0.30 44.49 27.54
CA VAL A 633 -1.36 44.12 28.51
C VAL A 633 -2.52 43.42 27.78
N LYS A 634 -2.95 43.92 26.61
CA LYS A 634 -3.94 43.25 25.74
C LYS A 634 -3.50 41.86 25.35
N LEU A 635 -2.28 41.70 24.85
CA LEU A 635 -1.73 40.41 24.42
C LEU A 635 -1.76 39.38 25.57
N ARG A 636 -1.42 39.78 26.80
CA ARG A 636 -1.52 38.90 27.97
C ARG A 636 -2.95 38.57 28.37
N LEU A 637 -3.89 39.52 28.33
CA LEU A 637 -5.29 39.20 28.62
C LEU A 637 -5.92 38.32 27.52
N LEU A 638 -5.52 38.48 26.26
CA LEU A 638 -5.91 37.60 25.15
C LEU A 638 -5.33 36.18 25.34
N ASN A 639 -4.05 36.06 25.74
CA ASN A 639 -3.47 34.75 26.05
C ASN A 639 -4.10 34.12 27.31
N ALA A 640 -4.44 34.91 28.33
CA ALA A 640 -5.19 34.45 29.49
C ALA A 640 -6.60 33.99 29.11
N ARG A 641 -7.31 34.69 28.21
CA ARG A 641 -8.59 34.24 27.66
C ARG A 641 -8.45 32.93 26.89
N LEU A 642 -7.43 32.79 26.05
CA LEU A 642 -7.14 31.55 25.33
C LEU A 642 -6.82 30.39 26.29
N ALA A 643 -6.05 30.65 27.35
CA ALA A 643 -5.74 29.68 28.40
C ALA A 643 -6.99 29.28 29.21
N LEU A 644 -7.88 30.22 29.54
CA LEU A 644 -9.17 29.95 30.20
C LEU A 644 -10.06 29.05 29.33
N LEU A 645 -10.22 29.39 28.04
CA LEU A 645 -11.04 28.63 27.10
C LEU A 645 -10.46 27.22 26.80
N SER A 646 -9.13 27.09 26.80
CA SER A 646 -8.44 25.79 26.71
C SER A 646 -8.28 25.06 28.04
N ARG A 647 -8.91 25.55 29.12
CA ARG A 647 -8.87 25.02 30.51
C ARG A 647 -7.45 24.87 31.10
N ASN A 648 -6.48 25.62 30.56
CA ASN A 648 -5.09 25.67 31.02
C ASN A 648 -4.92 26.65 32.19
N GLU A 649 -5.35 26.23 33.39
CA GLU A 649 -5.31 27.03 34.62
C GLU A 649 -3.91 27.61 34.94
N PRO A 650 -2.78 26.88 34.81
CA PRO A 650 -1.45 27.43 35.11
C PRO A 650 -1.07 28.63 34.22
N VAL A 651 -1.32 28.55 32.91
CA VAL A 651 -1.02 29.67 31.99
C VAL A 651 -1.99 30.84 32.25
N PHE A 652 -3.27 30.55 32.44
CA PHE A 652 -4.28 31.56 32.79
C PHE A 652 -3.89 32.36 34.04
N ARG A 653 -3.54 31.68 35.14
CA ARG A 653 -3.11 32.32 36.40
C ARG A 653 -1.86 33.18 36.20
N ASN A 654 -0.88 32.69 35.44
CA ASN A 654 0.39 33.38 35.23
C ASN A 654 0.24 34.66 34.40
N ASP A 655 -0.45 34.61 33.25
CA ASP A 655 -0.62 35.80 32.41
C ASP A 655 -1.60 36.82 33.02
N LEU A 656 -2.62 36.35 33.75
CA LEU A 656 -3.51 37.23 34.50
C LEU A 656 -2.77 37.98 35.63
N ALA A 657 -1.88 37.29 36.36
CA ALA A 657 -1.03 37.92 37.36
C ALA A 657 -0.03 38.91 36.73
N ALA A 658 0.58 38.56 35.59
CA ALA A 658 1.47 39.45 34.86
C ALA A 658 0.75 40.70 34.32
N ALA A 659 -0.47 40.56 33.81
CA ALA A 659 -1.32 41.68 33.39
C ALA A 659 -1.69 42.58 34.59
N GLN A 660 -2.15 42.01 35.71
CA GLN A 660 -2.42 42.76 36.95
C GLN A 660 -1.17 43.53 37.44
N ALA A 661 0.02 42.92 37.36
CA ALA A 661 1.28 43.54 37.77
C ALA A 661 1.70 44.70 36.83
N MET A 662 1.53 44.57 35.51
CA MET A 662 1.80 45.67 34.57
C MET A 662 0.81 46.81 34.74
N ILE A 663 -0.48 46.51 34.94
CA ILE A 663 -1.50 47.52 35.23
C ILE A 663 -1.14 48.27 36.53
N GLY A 664 -0.80 47.55 37.60
CA GLY A 664 -0.42 48.15 38.89
C GLY A 664 0.89 48.97 38.87
N ARG A 665 1.80 48.71 37.93
CA ARG A 665 3.11 49.36 37.83
C ARG A 665 3.13 50.60 36.92
N TYR A 666 2.31 50.66 35.88
CA TYR A 666 2.42 51.67 34.82
C TYR A 666 1.15 52.53 34.60
N PHE A 667 0.00 52.13 35.13
CA PHE A 667 -1.29 52.84 34.98
C PHE A 667 -1.72 53.48 36.31
N ASP A 668 -2.47 54.58 36.26
CA ASP A 668 -2.86 55.30 37.47
C ASP A 668 -3.90 54.53 38.29
N THR A 669 -3.43 53.80 39.30
CA THR A 669 -4.23 53.02 40.25
C THR A 669 -5.15 53.88 41.13
N ARG A 670 -5.03 55.21 41.10
CA ARG A 670 -5.99 56.14 41.74
C ARG A 670 -7.23 56.37 40.88
N SER A 671 -7.17 56.07 39.58
CA SER A 671 -8.30 56.18 38.66
C SER A 671 -9.36 55.11 38.91
N ARG A 672 -10.62 55.53 39.04
CA ARG A 672 -11.78 54.64 39.18
C ARG A 672 -11.90 53.62 38.03
N ARG A 673 -11.40 53.94 36.82
CA ARG A 673 -11.37 52.99 35.68
C ARG A 673 -10.37 51.85 35.90
N VAL A 674 -9.14 52.17 36.32
CA VAL A 674 -8.10 51.16 36.61
C VAL A 674 -8.52 50.25 37.76
N GLN A 675 -9.16 50.81 38.79
CA GLN A 675 -9.74 50.04 39.89
C GLN A 675 -10.89 49.12 39.44
N GLY A 676 -11.71 49.57 38.49
CA GLY A 676 -12.75 48.74 37.85
C GLY A 676 -12.18 47.52 37.14
N VAL A 677 -11.23 47.72 36.23
CA VAL A 677 -10.54 46.62 35.52
C VAL A 677 -9.85 45.66 36.50
N LEU A 678 -9.08 46.16 37.47
CA LEU A 678 -8.44 45.32 38.48
C LEU A 678 -9.44 44.53 39.35
N THR A 679 -10.68 45.01 39.48
CA THR A 679 -11.76 44.27 40.16
C THR A 679 -12.35 43.18 39.26
N LEU A 680 -12.59 43.46 37.98
CA LEU A 680 -13.05 42.48 36.99
C LEU A 680 -12.04 41.33 36.83
N LEU A 681 -10.74 41.63 36.72
CA LEU A 681 -9.67 40.65 36.63
C LEU A 681 -9.57 39.75 37.87
N LYS A 682 -9.86 40.28 39.08
CA LYS A 682 -9.95 39.47 40.30
C LYS A 682 -11.22 38.60 40.35
N GLN A 683 -12.34 39.09 39.80
CA GLN A 683 -13.56 38.31 39.71
C GLN A 683 -13.48 37.18 38.68
N SER A 684 -12.83 37.38 37.53
CA SER A 684 -12.57 36.30 36.57
C SER A 684 -11.58 35.27 37.12
N GLN A 685 -10.58 35.71 37.90
CA GLN A 685 -9.67 34.82 38.62
C GLN A 685 -10.43 33.93 39.61
N ALA A 686 -11.35 34.49 40.41
CA ALA A 686 -12.13 33.74 41.39
C ALA A 686 -13.12 32.74 40.74
N SER A 687 -13.77 33.11 39.62
CA SER A 687 -14.71 32.24 38.91
C SER A 687 -14.06 31.00 38.26
N ALA A 688 -12.74 30.97 38.10
CA ALA A 688 -12.02 29.91 37.38
C ALA A 688 -11.33 28.85 38.28
N VAL A 689 -11.49 28.93 39.60
CA VAL A 689 -10.67 28.16 40.56
C VAL A 689 -11.43 26.97 41.19
N THR A 690 -10.71 25.86 41.32
CA THR A 690 -11.08 24.60 42.04
C THR A 690 -12.28 23.81 41.51
N VAL A 691 -11.99 22.87 40.61
CA VAL A 691 -12.65 21.57 40.53
C VAL A 691 -11.56 20.48 40.58
N SER A 692 -11.59 19.61 41.58
CA SER A 692 -10.74 18.41 41.61
C SER A 692 -11.29 17.36 40.66
N LEU A 693 -10.57 17.07 39.58
CA LEU A 693 -11.00 16.13 38.53
C LEU A 693 -11.22 14.71 39.09
N PRO A 694 -12.39 14.08 38.88
CA PRO A 694 -12.63 12.70 39.31
C PRO A 694 -11.79 11.71 38.48
N THR A 695 -11.36 10.60 39.07
CA THR A 695 -10.48 9.62 38.41
C THR A 695 -11.24 8.37 37.97
N MET A 696 -10.89 7.83 36.80
CA MET A 696 -11.51 6.62 36.19
C MET A 696 -10.93 5.31 36.75
N ALA A 697 -10.56 5.31 38.03
CA ALA A 697 -9.76 4.25 38.63
C ALA A 697 -10.54 2.92 38.75
N GLU A 698 -11.83 2.98 39.06
CA GLU A 698 -12.65 1.77 39.20
C GLU A 698 -12.87 1.07 37.86
N SER A 699 -13.26 1.78 36.80
CA SER A 699 -13.45 1.19 35.46
C SER A 699 -12.17 0.53 34.93
N LEU A 700 -11.02 1.21 35.07
CA LEU A 700 -9.73 0.67 34.64
C LEU A 700 -9.26 -0.51 35.51
N SER A 701 -9.66 -0.58 36.78
CA SER A 701 -9.37 -1.72 37.65
C SER A 701 -10.23 -2.95 37.31
N ALA A 702 -11.54 -2.78 37.07
CA ALA A 702 -12.45 -3.85 36.71
C ALA A 702 -12.09 -4.49 35.36
N LEU A 703 -11.67 -3.67 34.39
CA LEU A 703 -11.18 -4.15 33.10
C LEU A 703 -9.89 -4.98 33.22
N ARG A 704 -8.98 -4.60 34.12
CA ARG A 704 -7.74 -5.36 34.39
C ARG A 704 -7.99 -6.68 35.12
N ALA A 705 -9.12 -6.82 35.83
CA ALA A 705 -9.56 -8.08 36.41
C ALA A 705 -10.09 -9.02 35.30
N LEU A 706 -10.97 -8.51 34.43
CA LEU A 706 -11.57 -9.25 33.31
C LEU A 706 -10.53 -9.83 32.31
N LYS A 707 -9.30 -9.31 32.30
CA LYS A 707 -8.18 -9.80 31.45
C LYS A 707 -7.24 -10.80 32.18
N LYS A 708 -7.56 -11.20 33.41
CA LYS A 708 -6.79 -12.18 34.20
C LYS A 708 -7.51 -13.51 34.41
N GLU A 709 -8.79 -13.56 34.05
CA GLU A 709 -9.63 -14.76 33.96
C GLU A 709 -9.62 -15.27 32.51
#